data_AF-A0A914Z9N9-F1
#
_entry.id   AF-A0A914Z9N9-F1
#
_cell.length_a   1.000
_cell.length_b   1.000
_cell.length_c   1.000
_cell.angle_alpha   90.00
_cell.angle_beta   90.00
_cell.angle_gamma   90.00
#
_symmetry.space_group_name_H-M   'P 1'
#
loop_
_entity.id
_entity.type
_entity.pdbx_description
1 polymer ?
#
loop_
_entity_poly.entity_id
_entity_poly.type
_entity_poly.pdbx_seq_one_letter_code
_entity_poly.pdbx_strand_id
1 'polypeptide(L)'
;MANVLIIGCGGREHALAWKFSQSPSISKVFTSPQNATEYSCGNEIANLDDIEIIKNFCQKYSIKLVVIGPEKQICDGWTEALSEDTKVFAPSQKASQIEASKSFAKDFMKTQEIPTAEYKTFSYITDAAEYIQNSNFSTFVIKEDGLCAGKGVYIMNTKEEAQKKLYSLNVSSDTPIIIEEFLEGFEISALCFSDGKNIQLMPFSQDHKRAFEGDRGENTGGMGAIAPLFLAESTEKKVKEILQKTIDALQEQGAEYKGVLYAGLMITKDGPKVLEYNCRFGDPETQVLLRLLNSDFYQICMACCDGTLDKFEIEWSNKCAIGFVVASNGYPGSFIKGADITDIPVDTDDTVTFYAGIKKSENGILKNSGGRVLCVTSIGKSFYDAKTKALEGVEKIKFSEKFYRRDIGRFVMSKRNPLSYESAGVNITEGNDLIDSIKFACKETLIPGTDQIGGFGALIDLNKAGFTDPLLVLGMDGVGTKLEVASEIKNFSSLGYDLVGMCVNDVLCHGAAPLAFLDYYVTGKLKKEEAAEVICGIAKACKEAGAALVGGETAEMPGVYGPNQWDLAGCCIGAKEREWPAIPEYDNIRIDDIIIGITSNGLHSNGFSLVRKIFKENCIAYDKPTPWNANQTFGDELLKPTKIYIKPLLQLVTSHQIKALAHITGGGLTENVPRILPKTLSAEIDCKNLHILDIFKWLQKAGDIQAKEMFRTFNCGVGMVAVVDAIKSSHVLAEIEKAGIHAYEMGKICKKPENGDSIILHHVEDVFDFGDAGVVQQKRANVAIFISGTGSNMINLINQASNPSSYSNIRLVICNRPEAHGLERAREKGIEAICIPHGDDRHAFEDKIHQELIKRDIDFICLAGFMRILTGEFTQKWINRIINIHPSILPSFKGAHAVKLALEAGVKVTGCTAHFVSEEVDAGKIIAQEVVAVEEKDDEKTLHSKIQEKEHLMFPKVMEIVAKSIVCGI
;
A
#
# COMPACT_ATOMS: atom_id res chain seq x y z
N MET A 1 15.86 -6.78 34.53
CA MET A 1 15.77 -5.43 33.94
C MET A 1 17.05 -4.67 34.26
N ALA A 2 17.55 -3.87 33.32
CA ALA A 2 18.82 -3.16 33.38
C ALA A 2 18.64 -1.65 33.61
N ASN A 3 19.64 -1.01 34.22
CA ASN A 3 19.72 0.45 34.26
C ASN A 3 20.77 0.93 33.25
N VAL A 4 20.44 1.98 32.50
CA VAL A 4 21.31 2.55 31.47
C VAL A 4 21.67 3.99 31.83
N LEU A 5 22.93 4.35 31.68
CA LEU A 5 23.42 5.72 31.81
C LEU A 5 23.89 6.24 30.46
N ILE A 6 23.41 7.41 30.08
CA ILE A 6 23.80 8.10 28.85
C ILE A 6 24.59 9.35 29.24
N ILE A 7 25.79 9.48 28.72
CA ILE A 7 26.65 10.64 28.91
C ILE A 7 26.38 11.63 27.78
N GLY A 8 26.13 12.89 28.14
CA GLY A 8 25.71 14.03 27.31
C GLY A 8 24.32 14.57 27.67
N CYS A 9 24.02 15.77 27.17
CA CYS A 9 22.79 16.51 27.49
C CYS A 9 22.16 17.21 26.26
N GLY A 10 22.51 16.79 25.05
CA GLY A 10 21.99 17.32 23.80
C GLY A 10 20.74 16.57 23.30
N GLY A 11 20.25 16.99 22.13
CA GLY A 11 19.09 16.37 21.49
C GLY A 11 19.33 14.91 21.10
N ARG A 12 20.58 14.58 20.74
CA ARG A 12 21.03 13.19 20.53
C ARG A 12 20.86 12.34 21.77
N GLU A 13 21.32 12.81 22.93
CA GLU A 13 21.21 12.03 24.17
C GLU A 13 19.76 11.90 24.64
N HIS A 14 18.92 12.92 24.40
CA HIS A 14 17.49 12.77 24.63
C HIS A 14 16.87 11.72 23.68
N ALA A 15 17.23 11.68 22.40
CA ALA A 15 16.75 10.65 21.47
C ALA A 15 17.21 9.23 21.86
N LEU A 16 18.45 9.08 22.33
CA LEU A 16 18.95 7.83 22.89
C LEU A 16 18.12 7.41 24.12
N ALA A 17 17.89 8.34 25.05
CA ALA A 17 17.13 8.07 26.27
C ALA A 17 15.68 7.67 25.98
N TRP A 18 15.03 8.43 25.07
CA TRP A 18 13.70 8.14 24.54
C TRP A 18 13.64 6.74 23.95
N LYS A 19 14.64 6.32 23.16
CA LYS A 19 14.63 4.99 22.55
C LYS A 19 14.88 3.87 23.56
N PHE A 20 15.80 4.07 24.50
CA PHE A 20 16.02 3.10 25.58
C PHE A 20 14.79 2.93 26.49
N SER A 21 14.01 4.01 26.72
CA SER A 21 12.80 3.94 27.55
C SER A 21 11.72 3.00 27.01
N GLN A 22 11.77 2.67 25.71
CA GLN A 22 10.85 1.75 25.05
C GLN A 22 11.28 0.28 25.18
N SER A 23 12.50 0.00 25.62
CA SER A 23 12.99 -1.37 25.73
C SER A 23 12.31 -2.09 26.91
N PRO A 24 11.73 -3.29 26.70
CA PRO A 24 11.19 -4.08 27.80
C PRO A 24 12.29 -4.60 28.77
N SER A 25 13.56 -4.50 28.35
CA SER A 25 14.71 -4.95 29.14
C SER A 25 15.18 -3.90 30.16
N ILE A 26 14.71 -2.66 30.06
CA ILE A 26 15.20 -1.52 30.83
C ILE A 26 14.25 -1.18 31.98
N SER A 27 14.81 -1.02 33.18
CA SER A 27 14.09 -0.54 34.36
C SER A 27 14.15 0.98 34.48
N LYS A 28 15.32 1.57 34.23
CA LYS A 28 15.53 3.01 34.36
C LYS A 28 16.61 3.52 33.41
N VAL A 29 16.34 4.68 32.83
CA VAL A 29 17.29 5.41 31.97
C VAL A 29 17.73 6.66 32.71
N PHE A 30 19.03 6.93 32.69
CA PHE A 30 19.64 8.12 33.25
C PHE A 30 20.41 8.88 32.16
N THR A 31 20.35 10.20 32.19
CA THR A 31 21.18 11.09 31.38
C THR A 31 22.02 11.98 32.29
N SER A 32 23.27 12.20 31.91
CA SER A 32 24.25 12.99 32.67
C SER A 32 25.03 13.91 31.73
N PRO A 33 25.27 15.18 32.06
CA PRO A 33 25.03 15.82 33.35
C PRO A 33 23.56 16.23 33.52
N GLN A 34 23.25 16.93 34.61
CA GLN A 34 21.96 17.53 34.86
C GLN A 34 21.39 18.27 33.63
N ASN A 35 20.14 17.97 33.26
CA ASN A 35 19.45 18.56 32.13
C ASN A 35 17.94 18.65 32.38
N ALA A 36 17.21 19.22 31.43
CA ALA A 36 15.77 19.49 31.57
C ALA A 36 14.84 18.31 31.27
N THR A 37 15.39 17.15 30.89
CA THR A 37 14.60 15.95 30.56
C THR A 37 14.20 15.18 31.81
N GLU A 38 13.16 14.36 31.69
CA GLU A 38 12.69 13.41 32.69
C GLU A 38 13.72 12.32 33.04
N TYR A 39 14.70 12.09 32.16
CA TYR A 39 15.77 11.11 32.36
C TYR A 39 16.96 11.67 33.14
N SER A 40 16.94 12.93 33.57
CA SER A 40 18.10 13.56 34.20
C SER A 40 18.52 12.86 35.49
N CYS A 41 19.83 12.72 35.71
CA CYS A 41 20.42 12.29 36.98
C CYS A 41 20.25 13.30 38.14
N GLY A 42 19.57 14.43 37.92
CA GLY A 42 19.35 15.45 38.94
C GLY A 42 20.66 16.15 39.34
N ASN A 43 20.79 16.51 40.62
CA ASN A 43 21.97 17.22 41.14
C ASN A 43 23.17 16.30 41.42
N GLU A 44 23.07 14.98 41.17
CA GLU A 44 24.15 14.04 41.50
C GLU A 44 25.36 14.19 40.59
N ILE A 45 25.15 14.59 39.33
CA ILE A 45 26.23 14.83 38.36
C ILE A 45 26.00 16.18 37.69
N ALA A 46 26.72 17.21 38.17
CA ALA A 46 26.56 18.58 37.71
C ALA A 46 27.32 18.88 36.39
N ASN A 47 28.45 18.22 36.15
CA ASN A 47 29.29 18.37 34.97
C ASN A 47 29.97 17.03 34.59
N LEU A 48 30.67 17.00 33.45
CA LEU A 48 31.35 15.81 32.92
C LEU A 48 32.88 15.97 32.96
N ASP A 49 33.39 16.50 34.07
CA ASP A 49 34.82 16.79 34.23
C ASP A 49 35.55 15.76 35.10
N ASP A 50 34.81 14.96 35.88
CA ASP A 50 35.36 13.97 36.82
C ASP A 50 34.70 12.60 36.61
N ILE A 51 35.50 11.65 36.10
CA ILE A 51 35.06 10.28 35.83
C ILE A 51 34.78 9.48 37.10
N GLU A 52 35.39 9.81 38.24
CA GLU A 52 35.17 9.07 39.49
C GLU A 52 33.74 9.27 40.01
N ILE A 53 33.14 10.44 39.76
CA ILE A 53 31.72 10.68 40.04
C ILE A 53 30.84 9.73 39.21
N ILE A 54 31.20 9.51 37.95
CA ILE A 54 30.46 8.60 37.04
C ILE A 54 30.59 7.15 37.51
N LYS A 55 31.79 6.69 37.87
CA LYS A 55 32.02 5.34 38.42
C LYS A 55 31.19 5.10 39.68
N ASN A 56 31.23 6.04 40.61
CA ASN A 56 30.44 5.98 41.84
C ASN A 56 28.93 5.94 41.55
N PHE A 57 28.46 6.71 40.58
CA PHE A 57 27.06 6.68 40.14
C PHE A 57 26.70 5.31 39.51
N CYS A 58 27.57 4.76 38.66
CA CYS A 58 27.38 3.45 38.04
C CYS A 58 27.24 2.35 39.09
N GLN A 59 28.09 2.35 40.12
CA GLN A 59 28.01 1.41 41.24
C GLN A 59 26.73 1.61 42.06
N LYS A 60 26.44 2.86 42.48
CA LYS A 60 25.27 3.20 43.29
C LYS A 60 23.95 2.77 42.64
N TYR A 61 23.82 2.96 41.33
CA TYR A 61 22.59 2.65 40.59
C TYR A 61 22.64 1.31 39.84
N SER A 62 23.70 0.51 40.03
CA SER A 62 23.88 -0.78 39.35
C SER A 62 23.69 -0.66 37.83
N ILE A 63 24.31 0.36 37.23
CA ILE A 63 24.26 0.60 35.78
C ILE A 63 24.87 -0.60 35.06
N LYS A 64 24.17 -1.10 34.03
CA LYS A 64 24.60 -2.25 33.22
C LYS A 64 25.21 -1.83 31.89
N LEU A 65 24.79 -0.69 31.36
CA LEU A 65 25.27 -0.14 30.10
C LEU A 65 25.49 1.36 30.26
N VAL A 66 26.68 1.84 29.90
CA VAL A 66 26.96 3.26 29.69
C VAL A 66 27.04 3.54 28.19
N VAL A 67 26.36 4.56 27.72
CA VAL A 67 26.46 5.06 26.34
C VAL A 67 27.10 6.45 26.37
N ILE A 68 28.23 6.62 25.68
CA ILE A 68 28.90 7.92 25.61
C ILE A 68 28.47 8.63 24.33
N GLY A 69 27.67 9.69 24.47
CA GLY A 69 27.24 10.53 23.37
C GLY A 69 28.30 11.50 22.85
N PRO A 70 28.90 12.36 23.71
CA PRO A 70 29.90 13.35 23.29
C PRO A 70 31.28 12.74 23.04
N GLU A 71 31.93 13.23 22.00
CA GLU A 71 33.24 12.79 21.53
C GLU A 71 34.35 13.05 22.56
N LYS A 72 34.26 14.16 23.32
CA LYS A 72 35.30 14.54 24.29
C LYS A 72 35.59 13.44 25.31
N GLN A 73 34.56 12.89 25.94
CA GLN A 73 34.70 11.87 26.98
C GLN A 73 35.33 10.58 26.43
N ILE A 74 35.05 10.24 25.17
CA ILE A 74 35.68 9.11 24.48
C ILE A 74 37.19 9.39 24.31
N CYS A 75 37.55 10.58 23.84
CA CYS A 75 38.94 11.02 23.68
C CYS A 75 39.71 11.15 25.01
N ASP A 76 39.01 11.41 26.11
CA ASP A 76 39.60 11.45 27.45
C ASP A 76 39.79 10.04 28.06
N GLY A 77 39.42 8.97 27.34
CA GLY A 77 39.63 7.58 27.77
C GLY A 77 38.58 7.04 28.74
N TRP A 78 37.37 7.61 28.72
CA TRP A 78 36.30 7.17 29.61
C TRP A 78 35.78 5.77 29.28
N THR A 79 35.90 5.33 28.02
CA THR A 79 35.50 3.98 27.61
C THR A 79 36.22 2.92 28.42
N GLU A 80 37.55 2.96 28.41
CA GLU A 80 38.40 2.00 29.12
C GLU A 80 38.22 2.12 30.63
N ALA A 81 38.21 3.34 31.15
CA ALA A 81 38.12 3.58 32.58
C ALA A 81 36.78 3.16 33.20
N LEU A 82 35.68 3.11 32.44
CA LEU A 82 34.38 2.60 32.91
C LEU A 82 34.17 1.10 32.65
N SER A 83 35.00 0.49 31.80
CA SER A 83 34.82 -0.90 31.33
C SER A 83 35.22 -1.97 32.34
N GLU A 84 35.80 -1.61 33.50
CA GLU A 84 36.18 -2.58 34.53
C GLU A 84 34.96 -3.31 35.15
N ASP A 85 33.84 -2.59 35.35
CA ASP A 85 32.65 -3.12 36.04
C ASP A 85 31.33 -2.97 35.24
N THR A 86 31.32 -2.26 34.12
CA THR A 86 30.10 -1.92 33.35
C THR A 86 30.36 -2.00 31.84
N LYS A 87 29.38 -2.45 31.06
CA LYS A 87 29.51 -2.44 29.58
C LYS A 87 29.45 -1.00 29.09
N VAL A 88 30.35 -0.62 28.18
CA VAL A 88 30.38 0.71 27.58
C VAL A 88 30.18 0.60 26.07
N PHE A 89 29.19 1.33 25.57
CA PHE A 89 28.92 1.47 24.14
C PHE A 89 29.55 2.77 23.64
N ALA A 90 30.84 2.69 23.35
CA ALA A 90 31.67 3.74 22.77
C ALA A 90 33.00 3.11 22.32
N PRO A 91 33.67 3.66 21.29
CA PRO A 91 34.97 3.13 20.86
C PRO A 91 36.06 3.42 21.90
N SER A 92 37.20 2.74 21.77
CA SER A 92 38.38 3.01 22.60
C SER A 92 38.92 4.43 22.38
N GLN A 93 39.65 4.97 23.36
CA GLN A 93 40.38 6.23 23.24
C GLN A 93 41.30 6.26 22.02
N LYS A 94 41.93 5.11 21.73
CA LYS A 94 42.82 4.96 20.59
C LYS A 94 42.04 5.05 19.27
N ALA A 95 40.86 4.42 19.21
CA ALA A 95 40.01 4.44 18.03
C ALA A 95 39.33 5.81 17.80
N SER A 96 39.09 6.59 18.85
CA SER A 96 38.50 7.93 18.73
C SER A 96 39.38 8.95 18.01
N GLN A 97 40.67 8.66 17.83
CA GLN A 97 41.59 9.50 17.05
C GLN A 97 41.10 9.76 15.62
N ILE A 98 40.28 8.86 15.06
CA ILE A 98 39.67 9.03 13.74
C ILE A 98 38.69 10.23 13.66
N GLU A 99 38.15 10.71 14.79
CA GLU A 99 37.43 11.99 14.89
C GLU A 99 38.31 13.08 15.53
N ALA A 100 39.08 12.73 16.57
CA ALA A 100 39.82 13.69 17.38
C ALA A 100 40.90 14.45 16.59
N SER A 101 41.53 13.78 15.63
CA SER A 101 42.53 14.36 14.74
C SER A 101 42.15 14.09 13.28
N LYS A 102 41.81 15.16 12.57
CA LYS A 102 41.51 15.11 11.14
C LYS A 102 42.76 14.74 10.35
N SER A 103 43.95 15.14 10.82
CA SER A 103 45.21 14.77 10.17
C SER A 103 45.47 13.27 10.29
N PHE A 104 45.28 12.70 11.48
CA PHE A 104 45.30 11.26 11.70
C PHE A 104 44.28 10.54 10.80
N ALA A 105 43.03 10.99 10.75
CA ALA A 105 41.99 10.35 9.95
C ALA A 105 42.35 10.32 8.45
N LYS A 106 42.94 11.41 7.95
CA LYS A 106 43.38 11.51 6.57
C LYS A 106 44.57 10.61 6.25
N ASP A 107 45.59 10.59 7.12
CA ASP A 107 46.74 9.70 7.00
C ASP A 107 46.31 8.22 7.09
N PHE A 108 45.41 7.90 8.02
CA PHE A 108 44.79 6.59 8.16
C PHE A 108 44.10 6.16 6.85
N MET A 109 43.22 7.00 6.30
CA MET A 109 42.54 6.69 5.05
C MET A 109 43.51 6.51 3.88
N LYS A 110 44.56 7.34 3.80
CA LYS A 110 45.57 7.22 2.75
C LYS A 110 46.34 5.91 2.85
N THR A 111 46.82 5.54 4.05
CA THR A 111 47.56 4.29 4.29
C THR A 111 46.68 3.07 4.02
N GLN A 112 45.39 3.16 4.35
CA GLN A 112 44.43 2.08 4.15
C GLN A 112 43.75 2.13 2.79
N GLU A 113 44.17 2.99 1.85
CA GLU A 113 43.54 3.15 0.54
C GLU A 113 42.01 3.32 0.60
N ILE A 114 41.52 4.09 1.57
CA ILE A 114 40.12 4.47 1.70
C ILE A 114 39.90 5.75 0.89
N PRO A 115 38.94 5.79 -0.05
CA PRO A 115 38.71 6.97 -0.88
C PRO A 115 38.36 8.21 -0.06
N THR A 116 39.14 9.29 -0.21
CA THR A 116 38.91 10.59 0.42
C THR A 116 39.38 11.72 -0.51
N ALA A 117 39.11 12.96 -0.14
CA ALA A 117 39.64 14.14 -0.84
C ALA A 117 41.18 14.17 -0.77
N GLU A 118 41.85 14.46 -1.88
CA GLU A 118 43.28 14.81 -1.89
C GLU A 118 43.54 15.91 -0.85
N TYR A 119 44.57 15.73 -0.02
CA TYR A 119 44.86 16.63 1.08
C TYR A 119 46.36 16.76 1.35
N LYS A 120 46.72 17.82 2.06
CA LYS A 120 48.02 17.98 2.71
C LYS A 120 47.88 18.73 4.05
N THR A 121 48.68 18.32 5.03
CA THR A 121 48.72 18.92 6.37
C THR A 121 49.88 19.90 6.49
N PHE A 122 49.66 21.02 7.20
CA PHE A 122 50.64 22.09 7.35
C PHE A 122 50.71 22.59 8.79
N SER A 123 51.94 22.79 9.27
CA SER A 123 52.24 23.38 10.59
C SER A 123 52.83 24.80 10.48
N TYR A 124 53.11 25.26 9.26
CA TYR A 124 53.65 26.59 8.98
C TYR A 124 52.83 27.30 7.91
N ILE A 125 52.46 28.56 8.18
CA ILE A 125 51.66 29.39 7.26
C ILE A 125 52.35 29.55 5.90
N THR A 126 53.68 29.68 5.87
CA THR A 126 54.46 29.87 4.64
C THR A 126 54.27 28.71 3.68
N ASP A 127 54.35 27.48 4.19
CA ASP A 127 54.29 26.26 3.39
C ASP A 127 52.86 26.00 2.88
N ALA A 128 51.86 26.32 3.72
CA ALA A 128 50.46 26.28 3.35
C ALA A 128 50.14 27.31 2.25
N ALA A 129 50.68 28.53 2.35
CA ALA A 129 50.49 29.58 1.36
C ALA A 129 51.14 29.22 0.01
N GLU A 130 52.35 28.65 0.03
CA GLU A 130 53.03 28.14 -1.16
C GLU A 130 52.24 27.00 -1.82
N TYR A 131 51.69 26.08 -1.02
CA TYR A 131 50.84 25.02 -1.55
C TYR A 131 49.57 25.55 -2.24
N ILE A 132 48.87 26.52 -1.64
CA ILE A 132 47.70 27.15 -2.27
C ILE A 132 48.10 27.82 -3.59
N GLN A 133 49.23 28.52 -3.62
CA GLN A 133 49.71 29.23 -4.80
C GLN A 133 50.02 28.25 -5.95
N ASN A 134 50.68 27.14 -5.65
CA ASN A 134 51.18 26.17 -6.64
C ASN A 134 50.17 25.06 -6.97
N SER A 135 49.09 24.90 -6.20
CA SER A 135 48.07 23.89 -6.45
C SER A 135 47.24 24.20 -7.71
N ASN A 136 46.78 23.15 -8.38
CA ASN A 136 45.86 23.22 -9.53
C ASN A 136 44.39 23.36 -9.11
N PHE A 137 44.08 23.36 -7.81
CA PHE A 137 42.71 23.51 -7.33
C PHE A 137 42.19 24.92 -7.55
N SER A 138 40.94 25.03 -7.99
CA SER A 138 40.20 26.29 -8.10
C SER A 138 39.49 26.65 -6.79
N THR A 139 39.04 25.65 -6.04
CA THR A 139 38.37 25.79 -4.73
C THR A 139 39.13 25.00 -3.69
N PHE A 140 39.35 25.58 -2.52
CA PHE A 140 40.11 25.00 -1.42
C PHE A 140 39.22 24.78 -0.20
N VAL A 141 39.36 23.63 0.46
CA VAL A 141 38.76 23.39 1.77
C VAL A 141 39.86 23.44 2.83
N ILE A 142 39.84 24.46 3.69
CA ILE A 142 40.78 24.61 4.81
C ILE A 142 40.08 24.12 6.08
N LYS A 143 40.68 23.14 6.75
CA LYS A 143 40.19 22.59 8.02
C LYS A 143 41.23 22.79 9.13
N GLU A 144 40.78 23.26 10.28
CA GLU A 144 41.59 23.25 11.51
C GLU A 144 41.64 21.83 12.07
N ASP A 145 42.83 21.34 12.45
CA ASP A 145 42.95 20.04 13.09
C ASP A 145 42.45 20.10 14.54
N GLY A 146 41.89 18.98 15.02
CA GLY A 146 41.27 18.90 16.35
C GLY A 146 39.74 19.05 16.38
N LEU A 147 39.20 19.02 17.61
CA LEU A 147 37.77 19.06 17.92
C LEU A 147 37.23 20.50 17.90
N CYS A 148 36.86 20.99 16.71
CA CYS A 148 36.35 22.36 16.51
C CYS A 148 34.80 22.45 16.52
N ALA A 149 34.08 21.44 17.01
CA ALA A 149 32.61 21.38 17.07
C ALA A 149 31.90 21.77 15.74
N GLY A 150 32.46 21.35 14.60
CA GLY A 150 31.93 21.63 13.25
C GLY A 150 32.18 23.05 12.71
N LYS A 151 32.89 23.91 13.46
CA LYS A 151 33.11 25.34 13.10
C LYS A 151 34.45 25.64 12.42
N GLY A 152 35.37 24.67 12.38
CA GLY A 152 36.72 24.81 11.83
C GLY A 152 36.88 24.36 10.38
N VAL A 153 35.86 24.51 9.53
CA VAL A 153 35.88 24.09 8.11
C VAL A 153 35.48 25.26 7.22
N TYR A 154 36.36 25.65 6.30
CA TYR A 154 36.20 26.82 5.44
C TYR A 154 36.36 26.45 3.97
N ILE A 155 35.36 26.77 3.15
CA ILE A 155 35.37 26.53 1.69
C ILE A 155 35.64 27.87 0.99
N MET A 156 36.74 27.95 0.24
CA MET A 156 37.26 29.18 -0.37
C MET A 156 37.26 29.02 -1.88
N ASN A 157 36.56 29.91 -2.60
CA ASN A 157 36.32 29.74 -4.03
C ASN A 157 37.45 30.29 -4.91
N THR A 158 38.42 30.98 -4.29
CA THR A 158 39.59 31.53 -4.97
C THR A 158 40.86 31.35 -4.13
N LYS A 159 42.02 31.39 -4.77
CA LYS A 159 43.33 31.36 -4.10
C LYS A 159 43.51 32.55 -3.16
N GLU A 160 43.03 33.72 -3.56
CA GLU A 160 43.13 34.95 -2.77
C GLU A 160 42.29 34.85 -1.48
N GLU A 161 41.06 34.32 -1.57
CA GLU A 161 40.21 34.06 -0.40
C GLU A 161 40.88 33.06 0.54
N ALA A 162 41.42 31.97 -0.02
CA ALA A 162 42.10 30.93 0.74
C ALA A 162 43.34 31.47 1.47
N GLN A 163 44.18 32.28 0.82
CA GLN A 163 45.32 32.93 1.46
C GLN A 163 44.89 33.92 2.55
N LYS A 164 43.88 34.76 2.28
CA LYS A 164 43.38 35.71 3.28
C LYS A 164 42.86 34.99 4.52
N LYS A 165 42.14 33.88 4.33
CA LYS A 165 41.64 33.06 5.44
C LYS A 165 42.79 32.39 6.18
N LEU A 166 43.77 31.83 5.47
CA LEU A 166 44.96 31.22 6.06
C LEU A 166 45.69 32.16 7.02
N TYR A 167 45.93 33.42 6.62
CA TYR A 167 46.59 34.42 7.47
C TYR A 167 45.76 34.87 8.68
N SER A 168 44.46 34.54 8.73
CA SER A 168 43.60 34.81 9.90
C SER A 168 43.58 33.66 10.91
N LEU A 169 44.15 32.49 10.56
CA LEU A 169 44.19 31.31 11.41
C LEU A 169 45.48 31.26 12.22
N ASN A 170 45.42 30.64 13.41
CA ASN A 170 46.59 30.40 14.24
C ASN A 170 47.21 29.04 13.89
N VAL A 171 48.11 29.01 12.90
CA VAL A 171 48.76 27.77 12.44
C VAL A 171 50.09 27.59 13.16
N SER A 172 50.26 26.43 13.81
CA SER A 172 51.50 26.05 14.51
C SER A 172 51.70 24.53 14.44
N SER A 173 52.78 24.02 15.04
CA SER A 173 52.98 22.57 15.23
C SER A 173 51.87 21.94 16.08
N ASP A 174 51.34 22.68 17.04
CA ASP A 174 50.33 22.20 17.99
C ASP A 174 48.89 22.39 17.46
N THR A 175 48.74 23.24 16.44
CA THR A 175 47.47 23.54 15.77
C THR A 175 47.67 23.49 14.25
N PRO A 176 47.94 22.29 13.69
CA PRO A 176 48.10 22.15 12.25
C PRO A 176 46.77 22.37 11.52
N ILE A 177 46.87 22.66 10.23
CA ILE A 177 45.71 22.77 9.33
C ILE A 177 45.81 21.77 8.19
N ILE A 178 44.67 21.43 7.62
CA ILE A 178 44.54 20.54 6.47
C ILE A 178 43.95 21.35 5.33
N ILE A 179 44.59 21.26 4.17
CA ILE A 179 44.07 21.85 2.92
C ILE A 179 43.69 20.69 2.01
N GLU A 180 42.44 20.65 1.58
CA GLU A 180 41.87 19.57 0.75
C GLU A 180 41.34 20.08 -0.59
N GLU A 181 41.30 19.19 -1.57
CA GLU A 181 40.49 19.39 -2.78
C GLU A 181 39.02 19.57 -2.41
N PHE A 182 38.32 20.41 -3.17
CA PHE A 182 36.88 20.50 -3.06
C PHE A 182 36.22 19.34 -3.81
N LEU A 183 35.45 18.52 -3.11
CA LEU A 183 34.69 17.42 -3.72
C LEU A 183 33.31 17.89 -4.15
N GLU A 184 32.96 17.62 -5.40
CA GLU A 184 31.63 17.84 -5.94
C GLU A 184 30.80 16.56 -5.93
N GLY A 185 29.56 16.64 -5.45
CA GLY A 185 28.68 15.49 -5.35
C GLY A 185 27.47 15.77 -4.47
N PHE A 186 26.87 14.70 -3.95
CA PHE A 186 25.80 14.77 -2.97
C PHE A 186 26.29 14.21 -1.62
N GLU A 187 26.19 15.01 -0.55
CA GLU A 187 26.62 14.64 0.80
C GLU A 187 25.58 13.75 1.48
N ILE A 188 26.05 12.67 2.11
CA ILE A 188 25.26 11.76 2.95
C ILE A 188 25.99 11.48 4.26
N SER A 189 25.22 11.13 5.28
CA SER A 189 25.69 10.61 6.55
C SER A 189 25.44 9.11 6.58
N ALA A 190 26.52 8.31 6.54
CA ALA A 190 26.46 6.86 6.66
C ALA A 190 26.91 6.45 8.07
N LEU A 191 26.01 5.81 8.82
CA LEU A 191 26.29 5.33 10.17
C LEU A 191 26.19 3.81 10.19
N CYS A 192 27.04 3.15 10.96
CA CYS A 192 26.89 1.73 11.26
C CYS A 192 27.10 1.45 12.75
N PHE A 193 26.41 0.42 13.22
CA PHE A 193 26.75 -0.25 14.48
C PHE A 193 27.97 -1.12 14.25
N SER A 194 28.91 -1.11 15.19
CA SER A 194 30.12 -1.93 15.18
C SER A 194 30.32 -2.64 16.51
N ASP A 195 30.69 -3.91 16.46
CA ASP A 195 31.11 -4.71 17.62
C ASP A 195 32.64 -4.83 17.75
N GLY A 196 33.38 -4.12 16.89
CA GLY A 196 34.84 -4.16 16.78
C GLY A 196 35.35 -5.07 15.67
N LYS A 197 34.47 -5.87 15.04
CA LYS A 197 34.80 -6.74 13.91
C LYS A 197 33.74 -6.69 12.81
N ASN A 198 32.48 -6.76 13.17
CA ASN A 198 31.33 -6.78 12.26
C ASN A 198 30.63 -5.43 12.28
N ILE A 199 30.03 -5.05 11.14
CA ILE A 199 29.18 -3.86 11.05
C ILE A 199 27.75 -4.19 10.62
N GLN A 200 26.79 -3.43 11.13
CA GLN A 200 25.42 -3.36 10.63
C GLN A 200 25.10 -1.92 10.22
N LEU A 201 24.78 -1.73 8.94
CA LEU A 201 24.55 -0.41 8.35
C LEU A 201 23.19 0.15 8.79
N MET A 202 23.14 1.42 9.16
CA MET A 202 21.89 2.16 9.39
C MET A 202 21.39 2.76 8.07
N PRO A 203 20.09 3.06 7.93
CA PRO A 203 19.60 3.80 6.77
C PRO A 203 20.39 5.10 6.58
N PHE A 204 20.75 5.41 5.33
CA PHE A 204 21.47 6.65 5.05
C PHE A 204 20.63 7.85 5.47
N SER A 205 21.29 8.85 6.06
CA SER A 205 20.67 10.10 6.43
C SER A 205 21.38 11.27 5.75
N GLN A 206 20.77 12.44 5.79
CA GLN A 206 21.42 13.68 5.37
C GLN A 206 21.08 14.77 6.35
N ASP A 207 22.11 15.41 6.88
CA ASP A 207 22.01 16.60 7.70
C ASP A 207 22.04 17.87 6.84
N HIS A 208 21.69 18.99 7.46
CA HIS A 208 21.69 20.31 6.82
C HIS A 208 22.51 21.26 7.68
N LYS A 209 23.82 21.34 7.41
CA LYS A 209 24.80 22.08 8.24
C LYS A 209 24.65 23.60 8.19
N ARG A 210 24.15 24.18 7.11
CA ARG A 210 24.06 25.64 6.93
C ARG A 210 22.93 26.25 7.76
N ALA A 211 23.20 27.40 8.39
CA ALA A 211 22.30 28.07 9.32
C ALA A 211 20.95 28.49 8.71
N PHE A 212 20.95 29.00 7.47
CA PHE A 212 19.78 29.60 6.84
C PHE A 212 19.30 28.85 5.59
N GLU A 213 18.05 29.09 5.22
CA GLU A 213 17.42 28.51 4.04
C GLU A 213 18.19 28.82 2.74
N GLY A 214 18.18 27.86 1.82
CA GLY A 214 18.98 27.85 0.59
C GLY A 214 20.45 27.54 0.83
N ASP A 215 20.77 26.82 1.92
CA ASP A 215 22.13 26.48 2.36
C ASP A 215 23.05 27.70 2.49
N ARG A 216 22.52 28.77 3.07
CA ARG A 216 23.24 30.04 3.29
C ARG A 216 23.71 30.17 4.75
N GLY A 217 24.63 31.11 4.97
CA GLY A 217 25.18 31.40 6.30
C GLY A 217 26.31 30.47 6.71
N GLU A 218 26.77 30.63 7.95
CA GLU A 218 27.86 29.82 8.51
C GLU A 218 27.45 28.35 8.70
N ASN A 219 28.46 27.47 8.75
CA ASN A 219 28.26 26.08 9.16
C ASN A 219 27.87 26.02 10.64
N THR A 220 26.95 25.11 10.93
CA THR A 220 26.43 24.83 12.27
C THR A 220 26.72 23.37 12.62
N GLY A 221 26.28 22.94 13.81
CA GLY A 221 26.26 21.51 14.13
C GLY A 221 25.18 20.73 13.39
N GLY A 222 24.32 21.39 12.60
CA GLY A 222 23.18 20.79 11.88
C GLY A 222 21.86 21.44 12.27
N MET A 223 21.12 21.96 11.28
CA MET A 223 19.82 22.63 11.44
C MET A 223 18.62 21.70 11.17
N GLY A 224 18.88 20.46 10.77
CA GLY A 224 17.87 19.44 10.53
C GLY A 224 18.49 18.22 9.86
N ALA A 225 17.75 17.12 9.83
CA ALA A 225 18.16 15.88 9.17
C ALA A 225 16.96 15.15 8.57
N ILE A 226 17.23 14.25 7.62
CA ILE A 226 16.26 13.35 6.99
C ILE A 226 16.80 11.92 6.89
N ALA A 227 15.91 10.93 6.93
CA ALA A 227 16.19 9.51 6.65
C ALA A 227 14.90 8.79 6.20
N PRO A 228 14.94 7.68 5.43
CA PRO A 228 16.12 7.12 4.78
C PRO A 228 16.42 7.83 3.44
N LEU A 229 17.69 7.88 3.06
CA LEU A 229 18.12 8.15 1.69
C LEU A 229 18.43 6.84 0.98
N PHE A 230 18.04 6.75 -0.29
CA PHE A 230 18.29 5.58 -1.11
C PHE A 230 19.41 5.87 -2.10
N LEU A 231 20.41 4.98 -2.15
CA LEU A 231 21.49 5.00 -3.13
C LEU A 231 21.31 3.83 -4.08
N ALA A 232 22.00 3.86 -5.23
CA ALA A 232 22.12 2.67 -6.06
C ALA A 232 22.83 1.55 -5.27
N GLU A 233 22.39 0.30 -5.41
CA GLU A 233 22.93 -0.85 -4.68
C GLU A 233 24.46 -0.96 -4.79
N SER A 234 25.01 -0.72 -5.99
CA SER A 234 26.45 -0.70 -6.22
C SER A 234 27.19 0.38 -5.42
N THR A 235 26.54 1.51 -5.12
CA THR A 235 27.10 2.59 -4.31
C THR A 235 26.98 2.26 -2.83
N GLU A 236 25.84 1.73 -2.39
CA GLU A 236 25.63 1.29 -1.02
C GLU A 236 26.63 0.20 -0.62
N LYS A 237 26.87 -0.78 -1.50
CA LYS A 237 27.88 -1.81 -1.30
C LYS A 237 29.27 -1.22 -1.09
N LYS A 238 29.69 -0.25 -1.93
CA LYS A 238 30.98 0.45 -1.76
C LYS A 238 31.05 1.22 -0.45
N VAL A 239 29.96 1.84 -0.01
CA VAL A 239 29.92 2.53 1.30
C VAL A 239 30.10 1.52 2.44
N LYS A 240 29.40 0.38 2.39
CA LYS A 240 29.57 -0.69 3.38
C LYS A 240 31.00 -1.22 3.40
N GLU A 241 31.63 -1.40 2.23
CA GLU A 241 33.03 -1.81 2.11
C GLU A 241 33.99 -0.78 2.73
N ILE A 242 33.76 0.53 2.52
CA ILE A 242 34.55 1.60 3.15
C ILE A 242 34.45 1.52 4.69
N LEU A 243 33.24 1.37 5.23
CA LEU A 243 33.03 1.29 6.67
C LEU A 243 33.65 0.01 7.27
N GLN A 244 33.48 -1.13 6.61
CA GLN A 244 34.07 -2.40 7.06
C GLN A 244 35.60 -2.33 7.05
N LYS A 245 36.20 -1.83 5.96
CA LYS A 245 37.65 -1.65 5.85
C LYS A 245 38.20 -0.73 6.95
N THR A 246 37.43 0.28 7.35
CA THR A 246 37.80 1.18 8.44
C THR A 246 37.83 0.46 9.78
N ILE A 247 36.81 -0.34 10.08
CA ILE A 247 36.75 -1.15 11.31
C ILE A 247 37.87 -2.18 11.35
N ASP A 248 38.08 -2.91 10.25
CA ASP A 248 39.14 -3.92 10.13
C ASP A 248 40.52 -3.30 10.37
N ALA A 249 40.83 -2.17 9.73
CA ALA A 249 42.13 -1.51 9.87
C ALA A 249 42.36 -0.92 11.28
N LEU A 250 41.30 -0.44 11.95
CA LEU A 250 41.40 -0.01 13.35
C LEU A 250 41.65 -1.22 14.28
N GLN A 251 40.96 -2.33 14.03
CA GLN A 251 41.17 -3.58 14.76
C GLN A 251 42.61 -4.10 14.60
N GLU A 252 43.16 -4.09 13.38
CA GLU A 252 44.55 -4.48 13.09
C GLU A 252 45.57 -3.61 13.85
N GLN A 253 45.24 -2.33 14.08
CA GLN A 253 46.06 -1.42 14.88
C GLN A 253 45.83 -1.56 16.39
N GLY A 254 45.01 -2.52 16.83
CA GLY A 254 44.65 -2.72 18.24
C GLY A 254 43.83 -1.56 18.81
N ALA A 255 43.08 -0.84 17.96
CA ALA A 255 42.18 0.23 18.33
C ALA A 255 40.74 -0.29 18.25
N GLU A 256 40.25 -0.89 19.33
CA GLU A 256 38.92 -1.51 19.35
C GLU A 256 37.82 -0.46 19.13
N TYR A 257 36.91 -0.74 18.18
CA TYR A 257 35.83 0.15 17.80
C TYR A 257 34.46 -0.49 18.05
N LYS A 258 33.94 -0.36 19.26
CA LYS A 258 32.58 -0.77 19.63
C LYS A 258 31.68 0.46 19.70
N GLY A 259 30.51 0.45 19.09
CA GLY A 259 29.62 1.62 19.10
C GLY A 259 29.17 2.02 17.72
N VAL A 260 29.15 3.33 17.45
CA VAL A 260 28.67 3.87 16.16
C VAL A 260 29.78 4.57 15.42
N LEU A 261 30.10 4.04 14.24
CA LEU A 261 30.93 4.73 13.26
C LEU A 261 30.04 5.56 12.36
N TYR A 262 30.30 6.87 12.36
CA TYR A 262 29.70 7.82 11.45
C TYR A 262 30.75 8.19 10.40
N ALA A 263 30.38 8.11 9.13
CA ALA A 263 31.14 8.66 8.02
C ALA A 263 30.29 9.71 7.28
N GLY A 264 30.80 10.95 7.22
CA GLY A 264 30.30 11.94 6.27
C GLY A 264 30.90 11.63 4.90
N LEU A 265 30.06 11.36 3.91
CA LEU A 265 30.50 10.93 2.57
C LEU A 265 30.00 11.90 1.52
N MET A 266 30.86 12.17 0.54
CA MET A 266 30.46 12.80 -0.72
C MET A 266 30.30 11.72 -1.78
N ILE A 267 29.10 11.59 -2.35
CA ILE A 267 28.84 10.73 -3.50
C ILE A 267 29.23 11.49 -4.76
N THR A 268 30.43 11.21 -5.27
CA THR A 268 30.99 11.84 -6.47
C THR A 268 30.72 11.00 -7.72
N LYS A 269 31.02 11.54 -8.90
CA LYS A 269 31.00 10.79 -10.17
C LYS A 269 31.92 9.56 -10.17
N ASP A 270 32.98 9.59 -9.35
CA ASP A 270 33.98 8.53 -9.25
C ASP A 270 33.67 7.54 -8.09
N GLY A 271 32.56 7.72 -7.40
CA GLY A 271 32.11 6.91 -6.26
C GLY A 271 32.11 7.65 -4.92
N PRO A 272 31.77 6.95 -3.82
CA PRO A 272 31.74 7.53 -2.47
C PRO A 272 33.15 7.87 -2.00
N LYS A 273 33.34 9.09 -1.50
CA LYS A 273 34.57 9.56 -0.86
C LYS A 273 34.27 10.07 0.55
N VAL A 274 35.08 9.68 1.53
CA VAL A 274 34.94 10.12 2.93
C VAL A 274 35.40 11.57 3.09
N LEU A 275 34.54 12.39 3.69
CA LEU A 275 34.83 13.79 4.07
C LEU A 275 35.43 13.85 5.47
N GLU A 276 34.82 13.13 6.41
CA GLU A 276 35.18 13.09 7.82
C GLU A 276 34.56 11.86 8.50
N TYR A 277 35.17 11.43 9.60
CA TYR A 277 34.59 10.44 10.51
C TYR A 277 34.16 11.11 11.81
N ASN A 278 33.11 10.58 12.42
CA ASN A 278 32.77 10.82 13.83
C ASN A 278 32.70 9.48 14.55
N CYS A 279 33.17 9.45 15.80
CA CYS A 279 33.30 8.26 16.63
C CYS A 279 32.08 7.94 17.49
N ARG A 280 30.96 8.57 17.14
CA ARG A 280 29.71 8.57 17.89
C ARG A 280 28.54 8.89 16.96
N PHE A 281 27.35 8.81 17.52
CA PHE A 281 26.11 9.23 16.87
C PHE A 281 26.11 10.72 16.43
N GLY A 282 25.54 11.00 15.26
CA GLY A 282 25.34 12.37 14.75
C GLY A 282 24.27 13.15 15.52
N ASP A 283 24.27 14.47 15.43
CA ASP A 283 23.21 15.34 15.97
C ASP A 283 22.97 16.44 14.93
N PRO A 284 21.84 16.47 14.19
CA PRO A 284 20.55 15.87 14.53
C PRO A 284 20.19 14.52 13.88
N GLU A 285 21.13 13.78 13.29
CA GLU A 285 20.86 12.52 12.57
C GLU A 285 20.26 11.44 13.50
N THR A 286 20.72 11.37 14.75
CA THR A 286 20.22 10.38 15.72
C THR A 286 18.73 10.54 15.97
N GLN A 287 18.27 11.78 16.06
CA GLN A 287 16.88 12.12 16.30
C GLN A 287 15.96 11.58 15.19
N VAL A 288 16.44 11.50 13.93
CA VAL A 288 15.64 10.92 12.83
C VAL A 288 15.85 9.42 12.67
N LEU A 289 17.06 8.91 12.85
CA LEU A 289 17.36 7.49 12.67
C LEU A 289 16.65 6.62 13.73
N LEU A 290 16.69 7.02 15.00
CA LEU A 290 16.06 6.22 16.07
C LEU A 290 14.53 6.20 15.99
N ARG A 291 13.91 7.15 15.26
CA ARG A 291 12.48 7.13 14.95
C ARG A 291 12.11 6.04 13.95
N LEU A 292 13.07 5.56 13.16
CA LEU A 292 12.90 4.49 12.19
C LEU A 292 13.35 3.12 12.71
N LEU A 293 14.01 3.03 13.88
CA LEU A 293 14.50 1.76 14.41
C LEU A 293 13.34 0.95 15.03
N ASN A 294 13.04 -0.24 14.51
CA ASN A 294 12.02 -1.13 15.08
C ASN A 294 12.62 -2.06 16.14
N SER A 295 13.82 -2.59 15.89
CA SER A 295 14.51 -3.49 16.84
C SER A 295 14.82 -2.83 18.19
N ASP A 296 14.91 -3.64 19.24
CA ASP A 296 15.25 -3.17 20.59
C ASP A 296 16.69 -2.61 20.62
N PHE A 297 16.79 -1.29 20.79
CA PHE A 297 18.06 -0.58 20.81
C PHE A 297 19.00 -1.05 21.92
N TYR A 298 18.46 -1.47 23.08
CA TYR A 298 19.28 -2.02 24.16
C TYR A 298 19.99 -3.31 23.75
N GLN A 299 19.29 -4.20 23.05
CA GLN A 299 19.87 -5.46 22.60
C GLN A 299 20.96 -5.25 21.55
N ILE A 300 20.78 -4.27 20.65
CA ILE A 300 21.81 -3.90 19.68
C ILE A 300 23.08 -3.40 20.38
N CYS A 301 22.95 -2.48 21.35
CA CYS A 301 24.10 -1.99 22.10
C CYS A 301 24.83 -3.10 22.86
N MET A 302 24.08 -4.02 23.48
CA MET A 302 24.68 -5.18 24.16
C MET A 302 25.40 -6.11 23.19
N ALA A 303 24.80 -6.41 22.02
CA ALA A 303 25.44 -7.21 20.98
C ALA A 303 26.75 -6.59 20.48
N CYS A 304 26.80 -5.26 20.35
CA CYS A 304 28.05 -4.55 20.05
C CYS A 304 29.09 -4.70 21.17
N CYS A 305 28.70 -4.54 22.43
CA CYS A 305 29.62 -4.69 23.55
C CYS A 305 30.09 -6.15 23.77
N ASP A 306 29.30 -7.12 23.34
CA ASP A 306 29.55 -8.56 23.50
C ASP A 306 30.25 -9.21 22.29
N GLY A 307 30.40 -8.50 21.17
CA GLY A 307 31.06 -9.04 19.97
C GLY A 307 30.19 -10.03 19.20
N THR A 308 28.86 -9.86 19.23
CA THR A 308 27.88 -10.78 18.64
C THR A 308 26.90 -10.08 17.70
N LEU A 309 27.30 -8.96 17.09
CA LEU A 309 26.42 -8.17 16.22
C LEU A 309 26.07 -8.92 14.93
N ASP A 310 26.92 -9.84 14.46
CA ASP A 310 26.68 -10.72 13.32
C ASP A 310 25.47 -11.65 13.50
N LYS A 311 25.08 -11.92 14.75
CA LYS A 311 23.94 -12.80 15.10
C LYS A 311 22.64 -12.03 15.32
N PHE A 312 22.66 -10.71 15.17
CA PHE A 312 21.51 -9.86 15.45
C PHE A 312 21.05 -9.15 14.17
N GLU A 313 19.81 -9.41 13.75
CA GLU A 313 19.19 -8.73 12.61
C GLU A 313 18.50 -7.44 13.08
N ILE A 314 18.80 -6.32 12.41
CA ILE A 314 18.26 -5.00 12.77
C ILE A 314 17.17 -4.61 11.77
N GLU A 315 15.95 -4.51 12.27
CA GLU A 315 14.79 -4.10 11.50
C GLU A 315 14.56 -2.60 11.59
N TRP A 316 14.32 -2.00 10.42
CA TRP A 316 14.00 -0.58 10.27
C TRP A 316 12.61 -0.40 9.66
N SER A 317 11.94 0.69 10.03
CA SER A 317 10.66 1.10 9.48
C SER A 317 10.79 1.48 8.01
N ASN A 318 9.76 1.18 7.21
CA ASN A 318 9.63 1.63 5.82
C ASN A 318 9.11 3.08 5.68
N LYS A 319 8.95 3.80 6.80
CA LYS A 319 8.54 5.21 6.82
C LYS A 319 9.73 6.15 6.52
N CYS A 320 9.42 7.40 6.22
CA CYS A 320 10.40 8.50 6.19
C CYS A 320 10.35 9.29 7.49
N ALA A 321 11.51 9.72 7.98
CA ALA A 321 11.69 10.60 9.13
C ALA A 321 12.34 11.93 8.70
N ILE A 322 11.87 13.03 9.30
CA ILE A 322 12.47 14.36 9.15
C ILE A 322 12.54 15.05 10.50
N GLY A 323 13.63 15.78 10.74
CA GLY A 323 13.89 16.51 11.96
C GLY A 323 14.24 17.97 11.68
N PHE A 324 13.60 18.88 12.39
CA PHE A 324 13.83 20.33 12.32
C PHE A 324 14.44 20.82 13.62
N VAL A 325 15.62 21.41 13.55
CA VAL A 325 16.24 22.05 14.72
C VAL A 325 15.67 23.46 14.88
N VAL A 326 15.17 23.75 16.08
CA VAL A 326 14.78 25.08 16.52
C VAL A 326 15.93 25.67 17.32
N ALA A 327 16.48 26.78 16.84
CA ALA A 327 17.66 27.43 17.40
C ALA A 327 17.35 28.81 17.98
N SER A 328 18.21 29.26 18.90
CA SER A 328 18.20 30.62 19.44
C SER A 328 18.71 31.60 18.38
N ASN A 329 18.01 32.72 18.14
CA ASN A 329 18.46 33.75 17.20
C ASN A 329 19.88 34.23 17.52
N GLY A 330 20.70 34.35 16.47
CA GLY A 330 22.12 34.62 16.54
C GLY A 330 23.02 33.38 16.47
N TYR A 331 22.51 32.17 16.67
CA TYR A 331 23.26 30.92 16.39
C TYR A 331 23.62 30.82 14.89
N PRO A 332 24.85 30.41 14.49
CA PRO A 332 25.93 29.81 15.30
C PRO A 332 26.85 30.78 16.06
N GLY A 333 26.63 32.10 15.93
CA GLY A 333 27.34 33.16 16.64
C GLY A 333 26.83 33.38 18.07
N SER A 334 26.80 34.65 18.51
CA SER A 334 26.33 35.02 19.85
C SER A 334 24.81 35.04 19.90
N PHE A 335 24.21 34.45 20.95
CA PHE A 335 22.77 34.38 21.15
C PHE A 335 22.41 34.61 22.62
N ILE A 336 21.16 35.02 22.87
CA ILE A 336 20.64 35.30 24.21
C ILE A 336 20.15 33.99 24.85
N LYS A 337 20.48 33.78 26.13
CA LYS A 337 20.00 32.66 26.96
C LYS A 337 18.96 33.13 27.97
N GLY A 338 18.13 32.20 28.46
CA GLY A 338 17.19 32.44 29.56
C GLY A 338 15.77 32.83 29.13
N ALA A 339 15.47 32.85 27.83
CA ALA A 339 14.14 33.06 27.29
C ALA A 339 13.24 31.86 27.60
N ASP A 340 12.01 32.15 28.05
CA ASP A 340 11.02 31.12 28.39
C ASP A 340 10.52 30.40 27.15
N ILE A 341 10.45 29.07 27.24
CA ILE A 341 9.97 28.16 26.20
C ILE A 341 8.61 27.63 26.63
N THR A 342 7.63 27.84 25.77
CA THR A 342 6.22 27.44 25.96
C THR A 342 5.68 26.75 24.71
N ASP A 343 4.50 26.15 24.83
CA ASP A 343 3.78 25.53 23.71
C ASP A 343 4.57 24.44 22.96
N ILE A 344 5.43 23.70 23.66
CA ILE A 344 6.04 22.48 23.13
C ILE A 344 4.91 21.45 22.92
N PRO A 345 4.73 20.92 21.69
CA PRO A 345 3.67 19.96 21.42
C PRO A 345 3.89 18.68 22.24
N VAL A 346 2.79 18.06 22.68
CA VAL A 346 2.83 16.73 23.29
C VAL A 346 3.31 15.73 22.25
N ASP A 347 4.21 14.85 22.67
CA ASP A 347 4.71 13.78 21.81
C ASP A 347 3.57 12.83 21.41
N THR A 348 3.61 12.38 20.16
CA THR A 348 2.69 11.41 19.58
C THR A 348 3.48 10.28 18.92
N ASP A 349 2.79 9.23 18.49
CA ASP A 349 3.42 8.13 17.76
C ASP A 349 4.17 8.61 16.51
N ASP A 350 3.67 9.66 15.86
CA ASP A 350 4.25 10.20 14.63
C ASP A 350 5.27 11.32 14.91
N THR A 351 5.04 12.20 15.87
CA THR A 351 5.84 13.40 16.13
C THR A 351 6.42 13.43 17.54
N VAL A 352 7.75 13.61 17.67
CA VAL A 352 8.46 13.69 18.95
C VAL A 352 9.40 14.89 18.97
N THR A 353 9.43 15.61 20.09
CA THR A 353 10.29 16.78 20.29
C THR A 353 11.46 16.46 21.22
N PHE A 354 12.69 16.44 20.68
CA PHE A 354 13.90 16.21 21.45
C PHE A 354 14.51 17.49 21.98
N TYR A 355 15.05 17.42 23.20
CA TYR A 355 15.51 18.59 23.97
C TYR A 355 17.02 18.65 23.90
N ALA A 356 17.55 19.80 23.48
CA ALA A 356 18.98 20.05 23.40
C ALA A 356 19.37 21.13 24.42
N GLY A 357 19.60 22.36 23.98
CA GLY A 357 19.98 23.49 24.82
C GLY A 357 18.83 24.06 25.65
N ILE A 358 18.27 23.28 26.57
CA ILE A 358 17.22 23.70 27.51
C ILE A 358 17.66 23.50 28.97
N LYS A 359 17.27 24.43 29.83
CA LYS A 359 17.34 24.29 31.29
C LYS A 359 15.96 24.50 31.91
N LYS A 360 15.69 23.84 33.03
CA LYS A 360 14.49 24.03 33.84
C LYS A 360 14.82 24.97 35.00
N SER A 361 14.09 26.07 35.15
CA SER A 361 14.24 26.97 36.31
C SER A 361 13.61 26.39 37.57
N GLU A 362 13.89 27.00 38.73
CA GLU A 362 13.38 26.56 40.04
C GLU A 362 11.84 26.48 40.10
N ASN A 363 11.15 27.37 39.39
CA ASN A 363 9.69 27.38 39.25
C ASN A 363 9.16 26.45 38.14
N GLY A 364 10.00 25.60 37.56
CA GLY A 364 9.62 24.57 36.59
C GLY A 364 9.51 25.04 35.13
N ILE A 365 9.79 26.31 34.83
CA ILE A 365 9.71 26.88 33.48
C ILE A 365 10.92 26.43 32.65
N LEU A 366 10.69 26.01 31.41
CA LEU A 366 11.77 25.67 30.47
C LEU A 366 12.35 26.93 29.86
N LYS A 367 13.68 27.03 29.80
CA LYS A 367 14.41 28.19 29.27
C LYS A 367 15.48 27.75 28.29
N ASN A 368 15.73 28.54 27.25
CA ASN A 368 16.84 28.25 26.34
C ASN A 368 18.20 28.49 27.02
N SER A 369 19.14 27.58 26.81
CA SER A 369 20.49 27.61 27.40
C SER A 369 21.60 27.32 26.40
N GLY A 370 21.25 26.87 25.18
CA GLY A 370 22.18 26.54 24.11
C GLY A 370 21.75 27.10 22.75
N GLY A 371 22.62 26.97 21.76
CA GLY A 371 22.39 27.48 20.41
C GLY A 371 21.28 26.71 19.69
N ARG A 372 21.43 25.38 19.61
CA ARG A 372 20.34 24.47 19.23
C ARG A 372 19.51 24.14 20.47
N VAL A 373 18.22 24.40 20.42
CA VAL A 373 17.34 24.35 21.60
C VAL A 373 16.49 23.09 21.59
N LEU A 374 15.82 22.81 20.46
CA LEU A 374 14.94 21.65 20.27
C LEU A 374 15.19 21.01 18.90
N CYS A 375 14.82 19.74 18.75
CA CYS A 375 14.69 19.08 17.46
C CYS A 375 13.31 18.42 17.38
N VAL A 376 12.42 18.96 16.56
CA VAL A 376 11.09 18.38 16.33
C VAL A 376 11.21 17.40 15.18
N THR A 377 10.87 16.14 15.44
CA THR A 377 10.93 15.07 14.45
C THR A 377 9.54 14.51 14.17
N SER A 378 9.30 14.13 12.92
CA SER A 378 8.11 13.37 12.56
C SER A 378 8.42 12.25 11.59
N ILE A 379 7.60 11.20 11.63
CA ILE A 379 7.59 10.11 10.66
C ILE A 379 6.32 10.14 9.78
N GLY A 380 6.43 9.66 8.56
CA GLY A 380 5.33 9.66 7.59
C GLY A 380 5.54 8.67 6.46
N LYS A 381 4.51 8.49 5.63
CA LYS A 381 4.59 7.59 4.45
C LYS A 381 5.47 8.17 3.33
N SER A 382 5.77 9.46 3.40
CA SER A 382 6.67 10.17 2.50
C SER A 382 7.35 11.32 3.25
N PHE A 383 8.45 11.85 2.69
CA PHE A 383 9.07 13.06 3.23
C PHE A 383 8.12 14.27 3.27
N TYR A 384 7.17 14.38 2.35
CA TYR A 384 6.16 15.45 2.36
C TYR A 384 5.22 15.33 3.57
N ASP A 385 4.69 14.14 3.82
CA ASP A 385 3.83 13.84 4.97
C ASP A 385 4.55 14.10 6.30
N ALA A 386 5.75 13.54 6.45
CA ALA A 386 6.58 13.74 7.63
C ALA A 386 6.93 15.22 7.84
N LYS A 387 7.24 15.96 6.77
CA LYS A 387 7.60 17.38 6.82
C LYS A 387 6.46 18.25 7.31
N THR A 388 5.25 18.04 6.78
CA THR A 388 4.06 18.81 7.18
C THR A 388 3.81 18.67 8.68
N LYS A 389 3.81 17.44 9.21
CA LYS A 389 3.62 17.16 10.64
C LYS A 389 4.70 17.81 11.51
N ALA A 390 5.96 17.70 11.11
CA ALA A 390 7.07 18.25 11.90
C ALA A 390 7.00 19.78 11.95
N LEU A 391 6.69 20.43 10.82
CA LEU A 391 6.55 21.88 10.75
C LEU A 391 5.38 22.41 11.59
N GLU A 392 4.24 21.72 11.59
CA GLU A 392 3.13 22.06 12.49
C GLU A 392 3.55 22.02 13.97
N GLY A 393 4.39 21.06 14.36
CA GLY A 393 4.97 20.99 15.70
C GLY A 393 5.94 22.14 15.99
N VAL A 394 6.83 22.45 15.04
CA VAL A 394 7.79 23.54 15.16
C VAL A 394 7.10 24.90 15.31
N GLU A 395 6.01 25.13 14.57
CA GLU A 395 5.28 26.40 14.57
C GLU A 395 4.62 26.69 15.92
N LYS A 396 4.17 25.66 16.64
CA LYS A 396 3.53 25.80 17.96
C LYS A 396 4.47 26.31 19.04
N ILE A 397 5.73 25.86 19.05
CA ILE A 397 6.72 26.20 20.09
C ILE A 397 6.90 27.72 20.19
N LYS A 398 6.96 28.31 21.38
CA LYS A 398 7.21 29.75 21.54
C LYS A 398 8.37 30.02 22.49
N PHE A 399 9.37 30.74 22.00
CA PHE A 399 10.34 31.46 22.82
C PHE A 399 10.92 32.64 22.02
N SER A 400 11.45 33.64 22.74
CA SER A 400 11.92 34.90 22.14
C SER A 400 12.93 34.66 21.04
N GLU A 401 12.66 35.22 19.86
CA GLU A 401 13.55 35.17 18.68
C GLU A 401 14.08 33.75 18.40
N LYS A 402 13.18 32.76 18.24
CA LYS A 402 13.57 31.45 17.69
C LYS A 402 13.73 31.53 16.17
N PHE A 403 14.58 30.68 15.59
CA PHE A 403 14.58 30.44 14.15
C PHE A 403 14.79 28.96 13.82
N TYR A 404 14.37 28.57 12.62
CA TYR A 404 14.52 27.22 12.05
C TYR A 404 14.46 27.33 10.52
N ARG A 405 14.95 26.32 9.81
CA ARG A 405 14.91 26.24 8.34
C ARG A 405 13.63 25.53 7.88
N ARG A 406 12.87 26.08 6.93
CA ARG A 406 11.69 25.39 6.34
C ARG A 406 12.06 24.50 5.15
N ASP A 407 13.27 24.61 4.65
CA ASP A 407 13.74 23.92 3.45
C ASP A 407 14.49 22.61 3.75
N ILE A 408 14.45 22.11 4.99
CA ILE A 408 14.98 20.76 5.30
C ILE A 408 14.31 19.74 4.38
N GLY A 409 15.14 18.90 3.75
CA GLY A 409 14.75 17.88 2.78
C GLY A 409 14.41 18.40 1.38
N ARG A 410 14.62 19.69 1.08
CA ARG A 410 14.24 20.30 -0.21
C ARG A 410 14.81 19.57 -1.42
N PHE A 411 16.07 19.15 -1.40
CA PHE A 411 16.71 18.51 -2.58
C PHE A 411 16.13 17.14 -2.91
N VAL A 412 15.76 16.36 -1.88
CA VAL A 412 15.06 15.07 -2.06
C VAL A 412 13.65 15.30 -2.58
N MET A 413 13.01 16.41 -2.19
CA MET A 413 11.68 16.79 -2.67
C MET A 413 11.69 17.48 -4.05
N SER A 414 12.84 17.96 -4.54
CA SER A 414 12.96 18.70 -5.81
C SER A 414 13.72 17.97 -6.93
N LYS A 415 14.51 16.93 -6.62
CA LYS A 415 15.15 16.09 -7.63
C LYS A 415 14.25 14.91 -7.96
N ARG A 416 13.76 14.86 -9.20
CA ARG A 416 13.30 13.60 -9.79
C ARG A 416 14.47 12.61 -9.69
N ASN A 417 14.23 11.44 -9.10
CA ASN A 417 15.14 10.31 -9.24
C ASN A 417 15.47 10.11 -10.74
N PRO A 418 16.70 9.71 -11.10
CA PRO A 418 16.92 9.12 -12.40
C PRO A 418 15.90 7.99 -12.55
N LEU A 419 15.08 8.07 -13.59
CA LEU A 419 14.11 7.01 -13.89
C LEU A 419 14.93 5.77 -14.27
N SER A 420 14.87 4.75 -13.42
CA SER A 420 15.23 3.38 -13.77
C SER A 420 13.93 2.66 -14.09
N TYR A 421 14.03 1.55 -14.82
CA TYR A 421 12.86 0.73 -15.09
C TYR A 421 12.25 0.20 -13.78
N GLU A 422 13.11 -0.13 -12.81
CA GLU A 422 12.71 -0.46 -11.44
C GLU A 422 12.04 0.69 -10.70
N SER A 423 12.51 1.94 -10.84
CA SER A 423 11.85 3.10 -10.21
C SER A 423 10.57 3.54 -10.92
N ALA A 424 10.33 3.03 -12.14
CA ALA A 424 9.00 3.05 -12.76
C ALA A 424 8.07 1.95 -12.20
N GLY A 425 8.58 1.09 -11.31
CA GLY A 425 7.86 -0.01 -10.68
C GLY A 425 7.98 -1.33 -11.42
N VAL A 426 9.09 -1.57 -12.15
CA VAL A 426 9.35 -2.82 -12.92
C VAL A 426 10.62 -3.55 -12.46
N ASN A 427 10.48 -4.68 -11.77
CA ASN A 427 11.58 -5.49 -11.25
C ASN A 427 12.01 -6.62 -12.23
N ILE A 428 13.09 -6.36 -12.98
CA ILE A 428 13.64 -7.33 -13.96
C ILE A 428 14.23 -8.58 -13.26
N THR A 429 14.83 -8.41 -12.08
CA THR A 429 15.48 -9.51 -11.35
C THR A 429 14.45 -10.53 -10.88
N GLU A 430 13.34 -10.07 -10.29
CA GLU A 430 12.24 -10.95 -9.90
C GLU A 430 11.62 -11.68 -11.10
N GLY A 431 11.52 -11.02 -12.25
CA GLY A 431 11.10 -11.65 -13.50
C GLY A 431 12.03 -12.78 -13.95
N ASN A 432 13.34 -12.58 -13.88
CA ASN A 432 14.32 -13.63 -14.23
C ASN A 432 14.28 -14.81 -13.26
N ASP A 433 14.15 -14.54 -11.96
CA ASP A 433 14.07 -15.60 -10.95
C ASP A 433 12.79 -16.43 -11.08
N LEU A 434 11.68 -15.81 -11.52
CA LEU A 434 10.45 -16.52 -11.85
C LEU A 434 10.69 -17.47 -13.03
N ILE A 435 11.30 -16.99 -14.12
CA ILE A 435 11.63 -17.81 -15.30
C ILE A 435 12.44 -19.05 -14.89
N ASP A 436 13.45 -18.88 -14.02
CA ASP A 436 14.25 -20.00 -13.53
C ASP A 436 13.44 -21.04 -12.74
N SER A 437 12.45 -20.59 -11.96
CA SER A 437 11.60 -21.49 -11.15
C SER A 437 10.62 -22.34 -11.97
N ILE A 438 10.18 -21.86 -13.14
CA ILE A 438 9.16 -22.53 -13.98
C ILE A 438 9.74 -23.38 -15.11
N LYS A 439 11.03 -23.24 -15.43
CA LYS A 439 11.71 -23.95 -16.55
C LYS A 439 11.46 -25.45 -16.57
N PHE A 440 11.43 -26.10 -15.40
CA PHE A 440 11.18 -27.54 -15.31
C PHE A 440 9.77 -27.91 -15.77
N ALA A 441 8.75 -27.16 -15.34
CA ALA A 441 7.36 -27.38 -15.72
C ALA A 441 7.16 -27.23 -17.23
N CYS A 442 7.74 -26.18 -17.84
CA CYS A 442 7.68 -25.99 -19.30
C CYS A 442 8.36 -27.14 -20.04
N LYS A 443 9.48 -27.65 -19.53
CA LYS A 443 10.23 -28.75 -20.17
C LYS A 443 9.46 -30.06 -20.23
N GLU A 444 8.59 -30.33 -19.26
CA GLU A 444 7.74 -31.52 -19.29
C GLU A 444 6.64 -31.49 -20.37
N THR A 445 6.42 -30.34 -21.01
CA THR A 445 5.40 -30.18 -22.04
C THR A 445 5.92 -30.41 -23.46
N LEU A 446 7.25 -30.48 -23.65
CA LEU A 446 7.83 -30.57 -24.98
C LEU A 446 7.38 -31.85 -25.71
N ILE A 447 7.02 -31.67 -26.97
CA ILE A 447 6.66 -32.74 -27.92
C ILE A 447 7.72 -32.80 -29.04
N PRO A 448 7.75 -33.89 -29.84
CA PRO A 448 8.66 -33.95 -30.99
C PRO A 448 8.51 -32.71 -31.89
N GLY A 449 9.62 -32.05 -32.19
CA GLY A 449 9.64 -30.85 -33.03
C GLY A 449 9.57 -29.52 -32.27
N THR A 450 9.42 -29.53 -30.95
CA THR A 450 9.49 -28.34 -30.08
C THR A 450 10.66 -28.47 -29.10
N ASP A 451 11.89 -28.29 -29.58
CA ASP A 451 13.11 -28.58 -28.80
C ASP A 451 13.62 -27.39 -27.95
N GLN A 452 12.99 -26.22 -28.05
CA GLN A 452 13.44 -24.97 -27.42
C GLN A 452 12.42 -24.41 -26.43
N ILE A 453 12.90 -23.90 -25.29
CA ILE A 453 12.11 -23.20 -24.28
C ILE A 453 12.80 -21.87 -24.01
N GLY A 454 12.07 -20.78 -24.23
CA GLY A 454 12.60 -19.43 -24.02
C GLY A 454 13.53 -18.96 -25.16
N GLY A 455 13.39 -17.69 -25.54
CA GLY A 455 14.06 -17.05 -26.66
C GLY A 455 13.21 -15.92 -27.23
N PHE A 456 13.64 -15.27 -28.32
CA PHE A 456 12.83 -14.25 -29.01
C PHE A 456 11.55 -14.82 -29.68
N GLY A 457 11.45 -16.14 -29.76
CA GLY A 457 10.33 -16.89 -30.32
C GLY A 457 10.64 -18.39 -30.31
N ALA A 458 9.64 -19.21 -30.63
CA ALA A 458 9.77 -20.66 -30.69
C ALA A 458 9.85 -21.16 -32.15
N LEU A 459 10.78 -22.07 -32.42
CA LEU A 459 10.83 -22.82 -33.68
C LEU A 459 10.08 -24.14 -33.53
N ILE A 460 9.20 -24.44 -34.49
CA ILE A 460 8.41 -25.66 -34.52
C ILE A 460 8.75 -26.43 -35.80
N ASP A 461 9.35 -27.60 -35.64
CA ASP A 461 9.62 -28.53 -36.75
C ASP A 461 8.40 -29.43 -36.95
N LEU A 462 7.56 -29.05 -37.92
CA LEU A 462 6.30 -29.75 -38.21
C LEU A 462 6.54 -31.18 -38.73
N ASN A 463 7.66 -31.45 -39.39
CA ASN A 463 7.98 -32.78 -39.86
C ASN A 463 8.29 -33.72 -38.69
N LYS A 464 9.11 -33.26 -37.74
CA LYS A 464 9.38 -34.00 -36.50
C LYS A 464 8.13 -34.16 -35.62
N ALA A 465 7.21 -33.19 -35.66
CA ALA A 465 5.91 -33.27 -34.99
C ALA A 465 4.94 -34.27 -35.65
N GLY A 466 5.34 -34.90 -36.77
CA GLY A 466 4.57 -35.95 -37.44
C GLY A 466 3.68 -35.47 -38.58
N PHE A 467 3.85 -34.22 -39.05
CA PHE A 467 3.08 -33.66 -40.17
C PHE A 467 3.85 -33.68 -41.49
N THR A 468 3.13 -33.91 -42.59
CA THR A 468 3.68 -34.00 -43.94
C THR A 468 3.36 -32.76 -44.79
N ASP A 469 2.09 -32.34 -44.84
CA ASP A 469 1.63 -31.12 -45.52
C ASP A 469 0.66 -30.35 -44.60
N PRO A 470 1.19 -29.76 -43.52
CA PRO A 470 0.37 -29.14 -42.50
C PRO A 470 -0.22 -27.80 -42.92
N LEU A 471 -1.44 -27.54 -42.47
CA LEU A 471 -2.02 -26.22 -42.29
C LEU A 471 -1.96 -25.83 -40.82
N LEU A 472 -1.56 -24.59 -40.54
CA LEU A 472 -1.53 -24.04 -39.19
C LEU A 472 -2.85 -23.35 -38.85
N VAL A 473 -3.31 -23.55 -37.62
CA VAL A 473 -4.47 -22.88 -37.03
C VAL A 473 -3.99 -22.15 -35.78
N LEU A 474 -4.33 -20.87 -35.67
CA LEU A 474 -3.97 -20.05 -34.51
C LEU A 474 -5.25 -19.66 -33.78
N GLY A 475 -5.26 -19.85 -32.45
CA GLY A 475 -6.34 -19.44 -31.58
C GLY A 475 -5.78 -18.66 -30.40
N MET A 476 -6.41 -17.53 -30.05
CA MET A 476 -5.98 -16.67 -28.95
C MET A 476 -7.19 -16.26 -28.12
N ASP A 477 -7.08 -16.41 -26.81
CA ASP A 477 -8.11 -15.98 -25.86
C ASP A 477 -7.47 -15.68 -24.48
N GLY A 478 -8.29 -15.19 -23.54
CA GLY A 478 -7.88 -14.92 -22.17
C GLY A 478 -8.87 -15.45 -21.13
N VAL A 479 -8.51 -15.29 -19.86
CA VAL A 479 -9.35 -15.73 -18.72
C VAL A 479 -10.37 -14.66 -18.31
N GLY A 480 -10.09 -13.39 -18.58
CA GLY A 480 -11.01 -12.29 -18.32
C GLY A 480 -11.27 -12.07 -16.82
N THR A 481 -12.48 -11.63 -16.46
CA THR A 481 -12.77 -11.20 -15.07
C THR A 481 -12.94 -12.34 -14.06
N LYS A 482 -12.77 -13.60 -14.47
CA LYS A 482 -12.63 -14.76 -13.56
C LYS A 482 -11.38 -14.61 -12.67
N LEU A 483 -10.35 -13.91 -13.16
CA LEU A 483 -9.13 -13.57 -12.42
C LEU A 483 -9.41 -12.83 -11.10
N GLU A 484 -10.46 -12.00 -11.07
CA GLU A 484 -10.84 -11.23 -9.88
C GLU A 484 -11.44 -12.12 -8.79
N VAL A 485 -12.19 -13.16 -9.17
CA VAL A 485 -12.72 -14.15 -8.21
C VAL A 485 -11.57 -14.95 -7.61
N ALA A 486 -10.65 -15.42 -8.45
CA ALA A 486 -9.44 -16.12 -8.01
C ALA A 486 -8.57 -15.27 -7.08
N SER A 487 -8.42 -13.98 -7.39
CA SER A 487 -7.66 -13.03 -6.57
C SER A 487 -8.31 -12.78 -5.21
N GLU A 488 -9.65 -12.71 -5.15
CA GLU A 488 -10.38 -12.49 -3.90
C GLU A 488 -10.25 -13.68 -2.95
N ILE A 489 -10.31 -14.92 -3.47
CA ILE A 489 -10.18 -16.13 -2.65
C ILE A 489 -8.75 -16.67 -2.53
N LYS A 490 -7.79 -16.07 -3.24
CA LYS A 490 -6.37 -16.46 -3.30
C LYS A 490 -6.16 -17.91 -3.72
N ASN A 491 -6.83 -18.33 -4.78
CA ASN A 491 -6.66 -19.65 -5.40
C ASN A 491 -6.48 -19.49 -6.91
N PHE A 492 -5.29 -19.79 -7.41
CA PHE A 492 -4.92 -19.57 -8.82
C PHE A 492 -4.74 -20.87 -9.60
N SER A 493 -4.81 -22.01 -8.91
CA SER A 493 -4.48 -23.35 -9.40
C SER A 493 -5.21 -23.78 -10.67
N SER A 494 -6.44 -23.29 -10.90
CA SER A 494 -7.26 -23.66 -12.06
C SER A 494 -7.09 -22.74 -13.27
N LEU A 495 -6.51 -21.55 -13.10
CA LEU A 495 -6.52 -20.50 -14.14
C LEU A 495 -5.70 -20.87 -15.37
N GLY A 496 -4.63 -21.67 -15.19
CA GLY A 496 -3.86 -22.19 -16.32
C GLY A 496 -4.66 -23.15 -17.20
N TYR A 497 -5.57 -23.93 -16.61
CA TYR A 497 -6.49 -24.78 -17.37
C TYR A 497 -7.56 -23.97 -18.09
N ASP A 498 -8.07 -22.92 -17.45
CA ASP A 498 -8.97 -21.97 -18.12
C ASP A 498 -8.30 -21.36 -19.34
N LEU A 499 -7.09 -20.82 -19.18
CA LEU A 499 -6.37 -20.19 -20.27
C LEU A 499 -6.13 -21.12 -21.46
N VAL A 500 -5.56 -22.29 -21.20
CA VAL A 500 -5.23 -23.26 -22.24
C VAL A 500 -6.51 -23.81 -22.87
N GLY A 501 -7.49 -24.19 -22.05
CA GLY A 501 -8.79 -24.71 -22.49
C GLY A 501 -9.50 -23.77 -23.45
N MET A 502 -9.51 -22.47 -23.14
CA MET A 502 -10.14 -21.46 -24.01
C MET A 502 -9.53 -21.43 -25.41
N CYS A 503 -8.20 -21.57 -25.55
CA CYS A 503 -7.54 -21.49 -26.85
C CYS A 503 -7.51 -22.82 -27.61
N VAL A 504 -7.18 -23.93 -26.92
CA VAL A 504 -6.99 -25.24 -27.58
C VAL A 504 -8.31 -25.77 -28.12
N ASN A 505 -9.42 -25.54 -27.42
CA ASN A 505 -10.75 -25.97 -27.85
C ASN A 505 -11.20 -25.21 -29.11
N ASP A 506 -10.83 -23.94 -29.26
CA ASP A 506 -11.11 -23.14 -30.48
C ASP A 506 -10.27 -23.61 -31.67
N VAL A 507 -9.01 -23.99 -31.44
CA VAL A 507 -8.15 -24.61 -32.46
C VAL A 507 -8.74 -25.96 -32.90
N LEU A 508 -9.26 -26.76 -31.97
CA LEU A 508 -9.95 -28.01 -32.27
C LEU A 508 -11.21 -27.79 -33.14
N CYS A 509 -11.92 -26.67 -32.98
CA CYS A 509 -13.08 -26.34 -33.82
C CYS A 509 -12.74 -26.17 -35.31
N HIS A 510 -11.46 -26.09 -35.68
CA HIS A 510 -10.96 -26.10 -37.06
C HIS A 510 -10.40 -27.47 -37.49
N GLY A 511 -10.52 -28.48 -36.64
CA GLY A 511 -10.00 -29.84 -36.84
C GLY A 511 -8.48 -29.94 -36.72
N ALA A 512 -7.86 -29.05 -35.94
CA ALA A 512 -6.41 -29.05 -35.71
C ALA A 512 -6.04 -29.65 -34.35
N ALA A 513 -4.91 -30.36 -34.33
CA ALA A 513 -4.26 -30.79 -33.10
C ALA A 513 -3.43 -29.63 -32.54
N PRO A 514 -3.51 -29.31 -31.24
CA PRO A 514 -2.61 -28.36 -30.60
C PRO A 514 -1.15 -28.81 -30.73
N LEU A 515 -0.24 -27.87 -30.96
CA LEU A 515 1.20 -28.13 -31.07
C LEU A 515 2.00 -27.31 -30.06
N ALA A 516 1.76 -26.01 -30.03
CA ALA A 516 2.51 -25.09 -29.20
C ALA A 516 1.58 -24.07 -28.55
N PHE A 517 1.97 -23.60 -27.37
CA PHE A 517 1.26 -22.61 -26.59
C PHE A 517 2.21 -21.50 -26.14
N LEU A 518 1.73 -20.27 -26.25
CA LEU A 518 2.39 -19.06 -25.77
C LEU A 518 1.49 -18.38 -24.75
N ASP A 519 1.99 -18.04 -23.58
CA ASP A 519 1.25 -17.29 -22.56
C ASP A 519 1.66 -15.82 -22.49
N TYR A 520 0.75 -14.98 -22.04
CA TYR A 520 0.95 -13.56 -21.77
C TYR A 520 0.39 -13.25 -20.39
N TYR A 521 1.28 -13.21 -19.39
CA TYR A 521 0.97 -12.86 -18.01
C TYR A 521 1.39 -11.42 -17.76
N VAL A 522 0.45 -10.55 -17.39
CA VAL A 522 0.75 -9.14 -17.09
C VAL A 522 0.19 -8.74 -15.75
N THR A 523 0.94 -7.97 -14.96
CA THR A 523 0.52 -7.53 -13.63
C THR A 523 0.99 -6.11 -13.34
N GLY A 524 0.27 -5.36 -12.49
CA GLY A 524 0.74 -4.07 -11.99
C GLY A 524 1.88 -4.21 -10.98
N LYS A 525 1.95 -5.35 -10.28
CA LYS A 525 3.09 -5.75 -9.44
C LYS A 525 3.23 -7.28 -9.43
N LEU A 526 4.42 -7.78 -9.71
CA LEU A 526 4.77 -9.18 -9.75
C LEU A 526 4.78 -9.74 -8.34
N LYS A 527 4.07 -10.85 -8.20
CA LYS A 527 4.09 -11.69 -7.02
C LYS A 527 4.48 -13.07 -7.48
N LYS A 528 5.72 -13.42 -7.20
CA LYS A 528 6.40 -14.56 -7.79
C LYS A 528 5.67 -15.87 -7.56
N GLU A 529 5.15 -16.08 -6.36
CA GLU A 529 4.45 -17.32 -5.98
C GLU A 529 3.12 -17.46 -6.73
N GLU A 530 2.35 -16.37 -6.86
CA GLU A 530 1.08 -16.35 -7.61
C GLU A 530 1.32 -16.63 -9.10
N ALA A 531 2.32 -15.96 -9.70
CA ALA A 531 2.68 -16.16 -11.10
C ALA A 531 3.20 -17.57 -11.38
N ALA A 532 4.03 -18.12 -10.49
CA ALA A 532 4.55 -19.48 -10.62
C ALA A 532 3.43 -20.53 -10.55
N GLU A 533 2.43 -20.36 -9.67
CA GLU A 533 1.27 -21.25 -9.58
C GLU A 533 0.47 -21.26 -10.88
N VAL A 534 0.18 -20.08 -11.45
CA VAL A 534 -0.55 -19.94 -12.71
C VAL A 534 0.20 -20.61 -13.86
N ILE A 535 1.50 -20.30 -14.04
CA ILE A 535 2.29 -20.84 -15.14
C ILE A 535 2.49 -22.36 -15.02
N CYS A 536 2.66 -22.88 -13.81
CA CYS A 536 2.66 -24.32 -13.57
C CYS A 536 1.30 -24.96 -13.95
N GLY A 537 0.19 -24.25 -13.72
CA GLY A 537 -1.14 -24.64 -14.20
C GLY A 537 -1.22 -24.69 -15.73
N ILE A 538 -0.67 -23.68 -16.42
CA ILE A 538 -0.63 -23.61 -17.89
C ILE A 538 0.16 -24.80 -18.44
N ALA A 539 1.33 -25.10 -17.86
CA ALA A 539 2.16 -26.23 -18.28
C ALA A 539 1.42 -27.57 -18.13
N LYS A 540 0.72 -27.79 -17.01
CA LYS A 540 -0.09 -29.01 -16.80
C LYS A 540 -1.21 -29.13 -17.84
N ALA A 541 -1.91 -28.04 -18.10
CA ALA A 541 -2.99 -28.00 -19.08
C ALA A 541 -2.49 -28.21 -20.51
N CYS A 542 -1.33 -27.64 -20.88
CA CYS A 542 -0.67 -27.87 -22.18
C CYS A 542 -0.34 -29.35 -22.36
N LYS A 543 0.26 -29.98 -21.34
CA LYS A 543 0.57 -31.43 -21.33
C LYS A 543 -0.67 -32.29 -21.50
N GLU A 544 -1.79 -31.92 -20.88
CA GLU A 544 -3.07 -32.62 -21.05
C GLU A 544 -3.62 -32.49 -22.48
N ALA A 545 -3.57 -31.28 -23.04
CA ALA A 545 -4.00 -30.95 -24.40
C ALA A 545 -3.10 -31.56 -25.49
N GLY A 546 -1.86 -31.93 -25.15
CA GLY A 546 -0.86 -32.40 -26.12
C GLY A 546 -0.10 -31.27 -26.82
N ALA A 547 -0.04 -30.08 -26.22
CA ALA A 547 0.73 -28.94 -26.70
C ALA A 547 1.99 -28.72 -25.87
N ALA A 548 3.03 -28.18 -26.48
CA ALA A 548 4.22 -27.69 -25.79
C ALA A 548 4.04 -26.22 -25.36
N LEU A 549 4.29 -25.92 -24.09
CA LEU A 549 4.48 -24.54 -23.62
C LEU A 549 5.88 -24.08 -24.02
N VAL A 550 5.95 -23.39 -25.16
CA VAL A 550 7.22 -23.05 -25.82
C VAL A 550 7.80 -21.70 -25.39
N GLY A 551 7.01 -20.88 -24.70
CA GLY A 551 7.42 -19.59 -24.17
C GLY A 551 6.21 -18.72 -23.86
N GLY A 552 6.48 -17.45 -23.61
CA GLY A 552 5.47 -16.45 -23.27
C GLY A 552 6.12 -15.17 -22.81
N GLU A 553 5.31 -14.19 -22.42
CA GLU A 553 5.76 -12.94 -21.82
C GLU A 553 5.21 -12.84 -20.40
N THR A 554 6.08 -12.52 -19.43
CA THR A 554 5.68 -12.11 -18.09
C THR A 554 6.09 -10.67 -17.86
N ALA A 555 5.11 -9.76 -17.81
CA ALA A 555 5.36 -8.32 -17.77
C ALA A 555 4.79 -7.66 -16.50
N GLU A 556 5.62 -6.85 -15.84
CA GLU A 556 5.17 -5.92 -14.80
C GLU A 556 4.92 -4.55 -15.45
N MET A 557 3.67 -4.07 -15.43
CA MET A 557 3.17 -2.88 -16.13
C MET A 557 2.47 -1.89 -15.18
N PRO A 558 3.20 -1.31 -14.21
CA PRO A 558 2.67 -0.30 -13.29
C PRO A 558 2.13 0.91 -14.06
N GLY A 559 0.93 1.35 -13.69
CA GLY A 559 0.25 2.49 -14.30
C GLY A 559 -0.70 2.13 -15.46
N VAL A 560 -0.52 0.98 -16.10
CA VAL A 560 -1.57 0.36 -16.93
C VAL A 560 -2.50 -0.45 -16.04
N TYR A 561 -1.91 -1.26 -15.15
CA TYR A 561 -2.61 -2.02 -14.13
C TYR A 561 -2.32 -1.44 -12.74
N GLY A 562 -3.33 -1.45 -11.86
CA GLY A 562 -3.14 -1.17 -10.44
C GLY A 562 -2.28 -2.25 -9.75
N PRO A 563 -1.70 -1.99 -8.56
CA PRO A 563 -0.73 -2.90 -7.91
C PRO A 563 -1.23 -4.33 -7.64
N ASN A 564 -2.55 -4.54 -7.59
CA ASN A 564 -3.19 -5.84 -7.38
C ASN A 564 -3.96 -6.32 -8.61
N GLN A 565 -3.86 -5.62 -9.74
CA GLN A 565 -4.53 -5.96 -10.99
C GLN A 565 -3.56 -6.67 -11.91
N TRP A 566 -4.09 -7.64 -12.65
CA TRP A 566 -3.35 -8.47 -13.57
C TRP A 566 -4.29 -9.04 -14.62
N ASP A 567 -3.72 -9.45 -15.75
CA ASP A 567 -4.43 -10.06 -16.86
C ASP A 567 -3.65 -11.27 -17.39
N LEU A 568 -4.38 -12.18 -18.02
CA LEU A 568 -3.85 -13.45 -18.50
C LEU A 568 -4.47 -13.80 -19.85
N ALA A 569 -3.62 -13.84 -20.88
CA ALA A 569 -3.96 -14.21 -22.24
C ALA A 569 -3.00 -15.27 -22.79
N GLY A 570 -3.41 -15.94 -23.86
CA GLY A 570 -2.68 -17.10 -24.37
C GLY A 570 -2.99 -17.34 -25.83
N CYS A 571 -2.05 -17.96 -26.53
CA CYS A 571 -2.13 -18.25 -27.95
C CYS A 571 -1.73 -19.71 -28.19
N CYS A 572 -2.66 -20.48 -28.74
CA CYS A 572 -2.43 -21.84 -29.21
C CYS A 572 -2.13 -21.83 -30.71
N ILE A 573 -1.05 -22.50 -31.08
CA ILE A 573 -0.72 -22.86 -32.45
C ILE A 573 -1.02 -24.35 -32.60
N GLY A 574 -1.96 -24.68 -33.46
CA GLY A 574 -2.26 -26.06 -33.86
C GLY A 574 -1.88 -26.32 -35.31
N ALA A 575 -1.80 -27.60 -35.65
CA ALA A 575 -1.66 -28.06 -37.02
C ALA A 575 -2.67 -29.15 -37.34
N LYS A 576 -3.02 -29.21 -38.62
CA LYS A 576 -3.74 -30.33 -39.22
C LYS A 576 -3.12 -30.65 -40.56
N GLU A 577 -3.21 -31.90 -40.97
CA GLU A 577 -2.87 -32.22 -42.35
C GLU A 577 -3.89 -31.61 -43.30
N ARG A 578 -3.45 -31.29 -44.53
CA ARG A 578 -4.33 -30.71 -45.55
C ARG A 578 -5.51 -31.62 -45.88
N GLU A 579 -5.32 -32.94 -45.83
CA GLU A 579 -6.38 -33.92 -46.07
C GLU A 579 -7.34 -34.10 -44.89
N TRP A 580 -6.99 -33.66 -43.68
CA TRP A 580 -7.92 -33.74 -42.54
C TRP A 580 -9.14 -32.85 -42.78
N PRO A 581 -10.31 -33.19 -42.22
CA PRO A 581 -11.53 -32.41 -42.42
C PRO A 581 -11.38 -30.95 -42.02
N ALA A 582 -11.74 -30.04 -42.91
CA ALA A 582 -11.86 -28.61 -42.59
C ALA A 582 -13.25 -28.38 -42.00
N ILE A 583 -13.40 -28.64 -40.70
CA ILE A 583 -14.64 -28.36 -39.99
C ILE A 583 -14.76 -26.85 -39.70
N PRO A 584 -15.96 -26.23 -39.82
CA PRO A 584 -17.22 -26.84 -40.23
C PRO A 584 -17.23 -27.29 -41.70
N GLU A 585 -17.65 -28.53 -41.95
CA GLU A 585 -17.87 -29.06 -43.29
C GLU A 585 -19.21 -28.55 -43.84
N TYR A 586 -19.29 -27.24 -44.15
CA TYR A 586 -20.54 -26.57 -44.55
C TYR A 586 -21.29 -27.32 -45.66
N ASP A 587 -20.55 -27.85 -46.63
CA ASP A 587 -21.12 -28.59 -47.75
C ASP A 587 -21.65 -29.96 -47.39
N ASN A 588 -21.35 -30.50 -46.20
CA ASN A 588 -21.79 -31.83 -45.73
C ASN A 588 -22.82 -31.76 -44.59
N ILE A 589 -23.09 -30.58 -44.04
CA ILE A 589 -24.17 -30.38 -43.07
C ILE A 589 -25.52 -30.45 -43.81
N ARG A 590 -26.44 -31.23 -43.27
CA ARG A 590 -27.75 -31.53 -43.86
C ARG A 590 -28.87 -31.32 -42.84
N ILE A 591 -30.09 -31.18 -43.35
CA ILE A 591 -31.30 -31.25 -42.54
C ILE A 591 -31.34 -32.63 -41.85
N ASP A 592 -31.80 -32.64 -40.60
CA ASP A 592 -31.88 -33.80 -39.71
C ASP A 592 -30.53 -34.35 -39.21
N ASP A 593 -29.40 -33.69 -39.51
CA ASP A 593 -28.16 -33.93 -38.76
C ASP A 593 -28.38 -33.65 -37.27
N ILE A 594 -27.76 -34.44 -36.40
CA ILE A 594 -27.97 -34.39 -34.95
C ILE A 594 -27.00 -33.41 -34.32
N ILE A 595 -27.50 -32.64 -33.37
CA ILE A 595 -26.73 -31.74 -32.52
C ILE A 595 -26.46 -32.45 -31.20
N ILE A 596 -25.19 -32.70 -30.89
CA ILE A 596 -24.73 -33.28 -29.64
C ILE A 596 -24.19 -32.17 -28.75
N GLY A 597 -24.71 -32.09 -27.52
CA GLY A 597 -24.18 -31.26 -26.45
C GLY A 597 -23.19 -32.06 -25.59
N ILE A 598 -22.01 -31.51 -25.36
CA ILE A 598 -20.94 -32.13 -24.56
C ILE A 598 -20.77 -31.30 -23.28
N THR A 599 -20.81 -31.96 -22.13
CA THR A 599 -20.85 -31.29 -20.82
C THR A 599 -19.58 -30.52 -20.46
N SER A 600 -19.75 -29.36 -19.83
CA SER A 600 -18.71 -28.57 -19.16
C SER A 600 -18.53 -28.98 -17.70
N ASN A 601 -17.44 -28.54 -17.06
CA ASN A 601 -17.25 -28.69 -15.61
C ASN A 601 -18.03 -27.65 -14.79
N GLY A 602 -18.31 -26.49 -15.39
CA GLY A 602 -18.81 -25.30 -14.73
C GLY A 602 -18.87 -24.13 -15.72
N LEU A 603 -18.69 -22.91 -15.22
CA LEU A 603 -18.61 -21.72 -16.06
C LEU A 603 -17.26 -21.67 -16.79
N HIS A 604 -17.30 -21.43 -18.09
CA HIS A 604 -16.12 -21.00 -18.84
C HIS A 604 -15.74 -19.55 -18.46
N SER A 605 -14.58 -19.10 -18.91
CA SER A 605 -13.99 -17.79 -18.55
C SER A 605 -14.89 -16.58 -18.83
N ASN A 606 -15.77 -16.65 -19.84
CA ASN A 606 -16.67 -15.56 -20.20
C ASN A 606 -17.89 -15.45 -19.25
N GLY A 607 -18.42 -14.23 -19.09
CA GLY A 607 -19.63 -13.96 -18.29
C GLY A 607 -19.35 -13.61 -16.81
N PHE A 608 -18.10 -13.72 -16.35
CA PHE A 608 -17.73 -13.44 -14.96
C PHE A 608 -17.97 -11.99 -14.51
N SER A 609 -18.03 -11.03 -15.42
CA SER A 609 -18.41 -9.65 -15.06
C SER A 609 -19.84 -9.57 -14.54
N LEU A 610 -20.76 -10.37 -15.09
CA LEU A 610 -22.14 -10.47 -14.62
C LEU A 610 -22.21 -11.27 -13.31
N VAL A 611 -21.47 -12.38 -13.22
CA VAL A 611 -21.34 -13.17 -11.96
C VAL A 611 -20.93 -12.27 -10.81
N ARG A 612 -19.82 -11.53 -10.94
CA ARG A 612 -19.31 -10.63 -9.90
C ARG A 612 -20.32 -9.57 -9.50
N LYS A 613 -21.07 -9.03 -10.46
CA LYS A 613 -22.13 -8.05 -10.20
C LYS A 613 -23.24 -8.65 -9.34
N ILE A 614 -23.70 -9.87 -9.66
CA ILE A 614 -24.72 -10.59 -8.87
C ILE A 614 -24.25 -10.81 -7.44
N PHE A 615 -23.02 -11.32 -7.24
CA PHE A 615 -22.47 -11.53 -5.90
C PHE A 615 -22.35 -10.23 -5.10
N LYS A 616 -21.88 -9.15 -5.75
CA LYS A 616 -21.74 -7.84 -5.13
C LYS A 616 -23.08 -7.22 -4.75
N GLU A 617 -24.09 -7.29 -5.62
CA GLU A 617 -25.42 -6.72 -5.36
C GLU A 617 -26.14 -7.48 -4.24
N ASN A 618 -25.99 -8.81 -4.21
CA ASN A 618 -26.57 -9.66 -3.18
C ASN A 618 -25.71 -9.76 -1.91
N CYS A 619 -24.53 -9.13 -1.86
CA CYS A 619 -23.61 -9.14 -0.72
C CYS A 619 -23.21 -10.56 -0.27
N ILE A 620 -22.94 -11.44 -1.23
CA ILE A 620 -22.56 -12.83 -0.99
C ILE A 620 -21.04 -12.94 -1.14
N ALA A 621 -20.37 -13.48 -0.12
CA ALA A 621 -18.94 -13.78 -0.18
C ALA A 621 -18.69 -15.12 -0.89
N TYR A 622 -17.59 -15.22 -1.64
CA TYR A 622 -17.26 -16.44 -2.38
C TYR A 622 -16.92 -17.63 -1.48
N ASP A 623 -16.50 -17.40 -0.24
CA ASP A 623 -16.19 -18.45 0.75
C ASP A 623 -17.44 -19.12 1.35
N LYS A 624 -18.65 -18.65 1.00
CA LYS A 624 -19.89 -19.24 1.48
C LYS A 624 -20.17 -20.59 0.80
N PRO A 625 -20.66 -21.58 1.55
CA PRO A 625 -21.16 -22.82 0.98
C PRO A 625 -22.26 -22.58 -0.06
N THR A 626 -22.26 -23.36 -1.12
CA THR A 626 -23.35 -23.33 -2.11
C THR A 626 -24.64 -23.91 -1.51
N PRO A 627 -25.83 -23.43 -1.90
CA PRO A 627 -27.11 -23.97 -1.44
C PRO A 627 -27.35 -25.46 -1.76
N TRP A 628 -26.72 -25.98 -2.82
CA TRP A 628 -26.88 -27.37 -3.27
C TRP A 628 -25.80 -28.32 -2.74
N ASN A 629 -24.64 -27.80 -2.31
CA ASN A 629 -23.55 -28.59 -1.76
C ASN A 629 -22.85 -27.86 -0.62
N ALA A 630 -23.17 -28.25 0.62
CA ALA A 630 -22.64 -27.63 1.84
C ALA A 630 -21.11 -27.80 2.02
N ASN A 631 -20.49 -28.75 1.34
CA ASN A 631 -19.04 -29.00 1.42
C ASN A 631 -18.24 -28.23 0.35
N GLN A 632 -18.91 -27.40 -0.44
CA GLN A 632 -18.31 -26.69 -1.55
C GLN A 632 -18.69 -25.22 -1.48
N THR A 633 -17.70 -24.34 -1.58
CA THR A 633 -17.95 -22.90 -1.58
C THR A 633 -18.33 -22.40 -2.97
N PHE A 634 -18.91 -21.20 -3.05
CA PHE A 634 -19.13 -20.53 -4.33
C PHE A 634 -17.82 -20.29 -5.08
N GLY A 635 -16.73 -19.97 -4.38
CA GLY A 635 -15.39 -19.82 -4.94
C GLY A 635 -14.92 -21.10 -5.62
N ASP A 636 -15.04 -22.24 -4.93
CA ASP A 636 -14.69 -23.55 -5.49
C ASP A 636 -15.51 -23.91 -6.73
N GLU A 637 -16.81 -23.62 -6.71
CA GLU A 637 -17.71 -23.89 -7.84
C GLU A 637 -17.38 -23.00 -9.06
N LEU A 638 -17.18 -21.70 -8.82
CA LEU A 638 -16.87 -20.72 -9.86
C LEU A 638 -15.48 -20.95 -10.47
N LEU A 639 -14.50 -21.41 -9.69
CA LEU A 639 -13.14 -21.66 -10.17
C LEU A 639 -12.94 -23.06 -10.76
N LYS A 640 -13.99 -23.88 -10.92
CA LYS A 640 -13.87 -25.12 -11.69
C LYS A 640 -13.25 -24.84 -13.07
N PRO A 641 -12.23 -25.62 -13.48
CA PRO A 641 -11.49 -25.32 -14.71
C PRO A 641 -12.31 -25.62 -15.96
N THR A 642 -12.13 -24.80 -16.98
CA THR A 642 -12.59 -25.06 -18.36
C THR A 642 -12.05 -26.42 -18.82
N LYS A 643 -12.94 -27.27 -19.34
CA LYS A 643 -12.59 -28.64 -19.74
C LYS A 643 -11.85 -28.63 -21.08
N ILE A 644 -10.82 -29.48 -21.21
CA ILE A 644 -10.05 -29.66 -22.45
C ILE A 644 -10.63 -30.86 -23.22
N TYR A 645 -11.09 -30.64 -24.45
CA TYR A 645 -11.80 -31.66 -25.24
C TYR A 645 -10.95 -32.33 -26.34
N ILE A 646 -9.64 -32.04 -26.39
CA ILE A 646 -8.76 -32.41 -27.52
C ILE A 646 -8.72 -33.91 -27.78
N LYS A 647 -8.22 -34.69 -26.82
CA LYS A 647 -8.07 -36.15 -26.96
C LYS A 647 -9.36 -36.87 -27.38
N PRO A 648 -10.52 -36.67 -26.73
CA PRO A 648 -11.74 -37.38 -27.07
C PRO A 648 -12.33 -37.00 -28.43
N LEU A 649 -12.15 -35.76 -28.88
CA LEU A 649 -12.84 -35.26 -30.07
C LEU A 649 -11.95 -35.24 -31.33
N LEU A 650 -10.64 -35.02 -31.19
CA LEU A 650 -9.75 -34.90 -32.34
C LEU A 650 -9.80 -36.14 -33.24
N GLN A 651 -9.81 -37.35 -32.66
CA GLN A 651 -9.92 -38.59 -33.43
C GLN A 651 -11.25 -38.70 -34.18
N LEU A 652 -12.35 -38.25 -33.58
CA LEU A 652 -13.67 -38.26 -34.22
C LEU A 652 -13.76 -37.22 -35.34
N VAL A 653 -13.09 -36.09 -35.19
CA VAL A 653 -12.95 -35.08 -36.25
C VAL A 653 -12.11 -35.64 -37.39
N THR A 654 -10.89 -36.13 -37.14
CA THR A 654 -9.99 -36.60 -38.20
C THR A 654 -10.52 -37.83 -38.95
N SER A 655 -11.43 -38.60 -38.35
CA SER A 655 -12.11 -39.74 -38.98
C SER A 655 -13.46 -39.40 -39.64
N HIS A 656 -13.76 -38.11 -39.87
CA HIS A 656 -14.99 -37.62 -40.51
C HIS A 656 -16.28 -38.10 -39.81
N GLN A 657 -16.25 -38.27 -38.48
CA GLN A 657 -17.44 -38.61 -37.69
C GLN A 657 -18.19 -37.35 -37.25
N ILE A 658 -17.48 -36.23 -37.08
CA ILE A 658 -18.03 -34.93 -36.70
C ILE A 658 -17.91 -33.96 -37.87
N LYS A 659 -19.04 -33.34 -38.25
CA LYS A 659 -19.14 -32.38 -39.36
C LYS A 659 -18.80 -30.95 -38.94
N ALA A 660 -19.06 -30.60 -37.67
CA ALA A 660 -18.76 -29.29 -37.13
C ALA A 660 -18.65 -29.32 -35.60
N LEU A 661 -17.85 -28.41 -35.04
CA LEU A 661 -17.68 -28.21 -33.60
C LEU A 661 -17.79 -26.73 -33.24
N ALA A 662 -18.54 -26.40 -32.19
CA ALA A 662 -18.58 -25.08 -31.59
C ALA A 662 -18.21 -25.15 -30.11
N HIS A 663 -17.11 -24.51 -29.73
CA HIS A 663 -16.76 -24.28 -28.34
C HIS A 663 -17.70 -23.21 -27.77
N ILE A 664 -18.39 -23.52 -26.67
CA ILE A 664 -19.43 -22.65 -26.13
C ILE A 664 -18.82 -21.72 -25.07
N THR A 665 -18.54 -20.49 -25.48
CA THR A 665 -17.86 -19.47 -24.68
C THR A 665 -18.74 -18.21 -24.56
N GLY A 666 -18.17 -17.01 -24.71
CA GLY A 666 -18.94 -15.77 -24.81
C GLY A 666 -19.92 -15.82 -25.99
N GLY A 667 -21.14 -15.32 -25.79
CA GLY A 667 -22.22 -15.45 -26.77
C GLY A 667 -23.02 -16.76 -26.64
N GLY A 668 -22.58 -17.69 -25.79
CA GLY A 668 -23.31 -18.89 -25.38
C GLY A 668 -23.75 -19.75 -26.56
N LEU A 669 -24.88 -20.44 -26.42
CA LEU A 669 -25.45 -21.24 -27.52
C LEU A 669 -25.95 -20.33 -28.65
N THR A 670 -26.47 -19.15 -28.32
CA THR A 670 -27.17 -18.28 -29.26
C THR A 670 -26.27 -17.67 -30.32
N GLU A 671 -24.97 -17.46 -30.02
CA GLU A 671 -24.03 -16.88 -30.97
C GLU A 671 -23.01 -17.88 -31.49
N ASN A 672 -22.59 -18.87 -30.70
CA ASN A 672 -21.54 -19.81 -31.13
C ASN A 672 -22.06 -20.89 -32.08
N VAL A 673 -23.23 -21.49 -31.82
CA VAL A 673 -23.80 -22.53 -32.69
C VAL A 673 -24.09 -22.00 -34.10
N PRO A 674 -24.66 -20.79 -34.30
CA PRO A 674 -24.82 -20.23 -35.65
C PRO A 674 -23.53 -20.09 -36.46
N ARG A 675 -22.36 -19.92 -35.83
CA ARG A 675 -21.07 -19.75 -36.54
C ARG A 675 -20.64 -21.00 -37.28
N ILE A 676 -21.17 -22.17 -36.91
CA ILE A 676 -20.79 -23.46 -37.48
C ILE A 676 -21.79 -24.00 -38.50
N LEU A 677 -22.79 -23.20 -38.88
CA LEU A 677 -23.87 -23.62 -39.78
C LEU A 677 -23.84 -22.85 -41.12
N PRO A 678 -24.24 -23.50 -42.23
CA PRO A 678 -24.50 -22.80 -43.48
C PRO A 678 -25.62 -21.76 -43.31
N LYS A 679 -25.56 -20.67 -44.08
CA LYS A 679 -26.55 -19.57 -44.02
C LYS A 679 -28.00 -20.02 -44.31
N THR A 680 -28.18 -21.17 -44.94
CA THR A 680 -29.48 -21.75 -45.33
C THR A 680 -30.09 -22.67 -44.28
N LEU A 681 -29.35 -22.99 -43.21
CA LEU A 681 -29.76 -23.94 -42.17
C LEU A 681 -29.84 -23.25 -40.80
N SER A 682 -30.50 -23.92 -39.86
CA SER A 682 -30.63 -23.46 -38.47
C SER A 682 -30.52 -24.64 -37.51
N ALA A 683 -30.09 -24.36 -36.28
CA ALA A 683 -30.11 -25.34 -35.20
C ALA A 683 -31.45 -25.27 -34.46
N GLU A 684 -32.16 -26.38 -34.34
CA GLU A 684 -33.34 -26.51 -33.51
C GLU A 684 -33.01 -27.35 -32.27
N ILE A 685 -33.07 -26.71 -31.10
CA ILE A 685 -32.64 -27.29 -29.82
C ILE A 685 -33.80 -27.25 -28.84
N ASP A 686 -34.04 -28.37 -28.15
CA ASP A 686 -34.97 -28.43 -27.03
C ASP A 686 -34.19 -28.27 -25.72
N CYS A 687 -34.37 -27.13 -25.04
CA CYS A 687 -33.65 -26.83 -23.80
C CYS A 687 -33.92 -27.86 -22.70
N LYS A 688 -35.03 -28.61 -22.72
CA LYS A 688 -35.31 -29.68 -21.74
C LYS A 688 -34.31 -30.83 -21.79
N ASN A 689 -33.63 -31.01 -22.91
CA ASN A 689 -32.59 -32.03 -23.05
C ASN A 689 -31.23 -31.55 -22.51
N LEU A 690 -31.10 -30.29 -22.13
CA LEU A 690 -29.84 -29.74 -21.63
C LEU A 690 -29.65 -30.07 -20.16
N HIS A 691 -28.43 -30.44 -19.81
CA HIS A 691 -27.99 -30.58 -18.44
C HIS A 691 -27.58 -29.21 -17.89
N ILE A 692 -28.54 -28.43 -17.38
CA ILE A 692 -28.27 -27.15 -16.73
C ILE A 692 -27.72 -27.38 -15.31
N LEU A 693 -26.48 -26.97 -15.06
CA LEU A 693 -25.85 -27.04 -13.73
C LEU A 693 -26.52 -26.07 -12.74
N ASP A 694 -26.54 -26.44 -11.46
CA ASP A 694 -27.24 -25.70 -10.40
C ASP A 694 -26.72 -24.27 -10.22
N ILE A 695 -25.43 -24.02 -10.47
CA ILE A 695 -24.86 -22.66 -10.46
C ILE A 695 -25.54 -21.73 -11.48
N PHE A 696 -25.93 -22.21 -12.65
CA PHE A 696 -26.62 -21.37 -13.65
C PHE A 696 -28.06 -21.07 -13.24
N LYS A 697 -28.77 -22.06 -12.70
CA LYS A 697 -30.13 -21.87 -12.16
C LYS A 697 -30.10 -20.86 -11.01
N TRP A 698 -29.11 -20.99 -10.12
CA TRP A 698 -28.92 -20.05 -9.02
C TRP A 698 -28.55 -18.64 -9.49
N LEU A 699 -27.62 -18.49 -10.43
CA LEU A 699 -27.23 -17.19 -10.99
C LEU A 699 -28.43 -16.51 -11.68
N GLN A 700 -29.23 -17.27 -12.43
CA GLN A 700 -30.45 -16.78 -13.05
C GLN A 700 -31.39 -16.17 -12.02
N LYS A 701 -31.64 -16.89 -10.92
CA LYS A 701 -32.55 -16.44 -9.87
C LYS A 701 -31.97 -15.29 -9.05
N ALA A 702 -30.71 -15.39 -8.63
CA ALA A 702 -30.04 -14.37 -7.81
C ALA A 702 -29.80 -13.05 -8.56
N GLY A 703 -29.68 -13.11 -9.88
CA GLY A 703 -29.49 -11.95 -10.75
C GLY A 703 -30.77 -11.44 -11.44
N ASP A 704 -31.91 -12.10 -11.24
CA ASP A 704 -33.16 -11.86 -11.99
C ASP A 704 -32.92 -11.78 -13.51
N ILE A 705 -32.18 -12.77 -14.05
CA ILE A 705 -31.75 -12.78 -15.44
C ILE A 705 -32.79 -13.47 -16.31
N GLN A 706 -33.15 -12.87 -17.44
CA GLN A 706 -34.02 -13.51 -18.43
C GLN A 706 -33.37 -14.79 -19.00
N ALA A 707 -34.12 -15.87 -19.18
CA ALA A 707 -33.58 -17.15 -19.66
C ALA A 707 -32.81 -17.02 -21.00
N LYS A 708 -33.30 -16.17 -21.91
CA LYS A 708 -32.59 -15.89 -23.17
C LYS A 708 -31.22 -15.26 -22.95
N GLU A 709 -31.09 -14.37 -21.97
CA GLU A 709 -29.80 -13.75 -21.65
C GLU A 709 -28.86 -14.78 -21.03
N MET A 710 -29.36 -15.73 -20.22
CA MET A 710 -28.54 -16.83 -19.71
C MET A 710 -27.89 -17.62 -20.85
N PHE A 711 -28.66 -18.02 -21.87
CA PHE A 711 -28.14 -18.76 -23.03
C PHE A 711 -27.27 -17.94 -23.98
N ARG A 712 -27.30 -16.61 -23.86
CA ARG A 712 -26.41 -15.70 -24.61
C ARG A 712 -25.11 -15.43 -23.86
N THR A 713 -25.16 -15.27 -22.54
CA THR A 713 -23.99 -14.92 -21.75
C THR A 713 -23.16 -16.14 -21.40
N PHE A 714 -23.81 -17.25 -21.06
CA PHE A 714 -23.17 -18.40 -20.44
C PHE A 714 -23.28 -19.65 -21.30
N ASN A 715 -22.42 -20.62 -20.97
CA ASN A 715 -22.40 -21.94 -21.58
C ASN A 715 -23.50 -22.87 -21.02
N CYS A 716 -24.12 -22.49 -19.90
CA CYS A 716 -25.29 -23.17 -19.31
C CYS A 716 -25.12 -24.70 -19.13
N GLY A 717 -23.90 -25.15 -18.84
CA GLY A 717 -23.58 -26.56 -18.66
C GLY A 717 -23.07 -27.28 -19.91
N VAL A 718 -23.23 -26.70 -21.10
CA VAL A 718 -22.71 -27.22 -22.37
C VAL A 718 -21.35 -26.59 -22.66
N GLY A 719 -20.27 -27.38 -22.73
CA GLY A 719 -18.94 -26.84 -23.04
C GLY A 719 -18.59 -26.87 -24.53
N MET A 720 -19.08 -27.87 -25.26
CA MET A 720 -18.84 -28.02 -26.70
C MET A 720 -20.11 -28.55 -27.37
N VAL A 721 -20.38 -28.10 -28.60
CA VAL A 721 -21.46 -28.62 -29.44
C VAL A 721 -20.86 -29.28 -30.69
N ALA A 722 -21.34 -30.47 -31.03
CA ALA A 722 -20.95 -31.19 -32.24
C ALA A 722 -22.16 -31.40 -33.16
N VAL A 723 -21.95 -31.23 -34.48
CA VAL A 723 -22.94 -31.63 -35.50
C VAL A 723 -22.47 -32.91 -36.15
N VAL A 724 -23.33 -33.92 -36.17
CA VAL A 724 -23.01 -35.26 -36.67
C VAL A 724 -24.10 -35.78 -37.58
N ASP A 725 -23.75 -36.74 -38.42
CA ASP A 725 -24.76 -37.48 -39.19
C ASP A 725 -25.68 -38.27 -38.25
N ALA A 726 -26.98 -38.28 -38.53
CA ALA A 726 -27.97 -38.97 -37.71
C ALA A 726 -27.65 -40.47 -37.52
N ILE A 727 -27.08 -41.13 -38.54
CA ILE A 727 -26.72 -42.56 -38.46
C ILE A 727 -25.49 -42.79 -37.57
N LYS A 728 -24.63 -41.78 -37.44
CA LYS A 728 -23.39 -41.84 -36.65
C LYS A 728 -23.57 -41.39 -35.20
N SER A 729 -24.68 -40.72 -34.86
CA SER A 729 -24.89 -40.08 -33.55
C SER A 729 -24.64 -41.04 -32.37
N SER A 730 -25.28 -42.21 -32.37
CA SER A 730 -25.12 -43.17 -31.26
C SER A 730 -23.69 -43.68 -31.09
N HIS A 731 -22.93 -43.82 -32.18
CA HIS A 731 -21.52 -44.20 -32.13
C HIS A 731 -20.67 -43.07 -31.55
N VAL A 732 -20.87 -41.84 -32.04
CA VAL A 732 -20.14 -40.65 -31.55
C VAL A 732 -20.36 -40.45 -30.05
N LEU A 733 -21.61 -40.53 -29.58
CA LEU A 733 -21.94 -40.44 -28.15
C LEU A 733 -21.19 -41.51 -27.34
N ALA A 734 -21.20 -42.76 -27.81
CA ALA A 734 -20.51 -43.85 -27.12
C ALA A 734 -18.99 -43.65 -27.04
N GLU A 735 -18.35 -43.09 -28.07
CA GLU A 735 -16.91 -42.80 -28.04
C GLU A 735 -16.57 -41.65 -27.08
N ILE A 736 -17.41 -40.60 -27.01
CA ILE A 736 -17.22 -39.50 -26.06
C ILE A 736 -17.37 -39.99 -24.61
N GLU A 737 -18.39 -40.82 -24.35
CA GLU A 737 -18.63 -41.42 -23.03
C GLU A 737 -17.51 -42.37 -22.60
N LYS A 738 -16.94 -43.16 -23.53
CA LYS A 738 -15.77 -44.01 -23.26
C LYS A 738 -14.55 -43.22 -22.80
N ALA A 739 -14.43 -41.96 -23.23
CA ALA A 739 -13.38 -41.05 -22.80
C ALA A 739 -13.69 -40.35 -21.47
N GLY A 740 -14.80 -40.69 -20.80
CA GLY A 740 -15.18 -40.18 -19.49
C GLY A 740 -15.84 -38.79 -19.53
N ILE A 741 -16.37 -38.38 -20.69
CA ILE A 741 -17.09 -37.11 -20.84
C ILE A 741 -18.55 -37.42 -21.15
N HIS A 742 -19.46 -36.82 -20.38
CA HIS A 742 -20.88 -36.96 -20.64
C HIS A 742 -21.31 -36.13 -21.86
N ALA A 743 -22.05 -36.74 -22.77
CA ALA A 743 -22.62 -36.10 -23.95
C ALA A 743 -24.03 -36.61 -24.26
N TYR A 744 -24.85 -35.78 -24.91
CA TYR A 744 -26.25 -36.10 -25.19
C TYR A 744 -26.75 -35.41 -26.46
N GLU A 745 -27.78 -35.97 -27.10
CA GLU A 745 -28.48 -35.31 -28.19
C GLU A 745 -29.33 -34.17 -27.63
N MET A 746 -29.11 -32.95 -28.13
CA MET A 746 -29.83 -31.75 -27.67
C MET A 746 -30.78 -31.18 -28.72
N GLY A 747 -30.63 -31.59 -29.97
CA GLY A 747 -31.40 -31.05 -31.08
C GLY A 747 -30.98 -31.59 -32.43
N LYS A 748 -31.42 -30.91 -33.49
CA LYS A 748 -31.12 -31.27 -34.86
C LYS A 748 -31.02 -30.04 -35.77
N ILE A 749 -30.41 -30.24 -36.94
CA ILE A 749 -30.34 -29.23 -37.98
C ILE A 749 -31.64 -29.18 -38.77
N CYS A 750 -32.18 -28.00 -39.00
CA CYS A 750 -33.40 -27.77 -39.77
C CYS A 750 -33.18 -26.70 -40.86
N LYS A 751 -34.17 -26.55 -41.74
CA LYS A 751 -34.15 -25.49 -42.75
C LYS A 751 -34.34 -24.13 -42.09
N LYS A 752 -33.52 -23.14 -42.45
CA LYS A 752 -33.67 -21.78 -41.94
C LYS A 752 -35.01 -21.16 -42.40
N PRO A 753 -35.83 -20.58 -41.49
CA PRO A 753 -37.04 -19.85 -41.88
C PRO A 753 -36.69 -18.56 -42.65
N GLU A 754 -37.56 -18.12 -43.59
CA GLU A 754 -37.29 -16.99 -44.51
C GLU A 754 -36.94 -15.65 -43.82
N ASN A 755 -37.28 -15.47 -42.55
CA ASN A 755 -36.86 -14.35 -41.68
C ASN A 755 -36.54 -14.84 -40.25
N GLY A 756 -36.09 -16.09 -40.11
CA GLY A 756 -35.87 -16.73 -38.81
C GLY A 756 -34.44 -16.61 -38.30
N ASP A 757 -34.31 -16.83 -36.99
CA ASP A 757 -33.02 -16.94 -36.32
C ASP A 757 -32.25 -18.18 -36.80
N SER A 758 -30.92 -18.11 -36.80
CA SER A 758 -30.06 -19.26 -37.13
C SER A 758 -30.06 -20.35 -36.05
N ILE A 759 -30.70 -20.08 -34.91
CA ILE A 759 -30.87 -21.00 -33.79
C ILE A 759 -32.27 -20.79 -33.19
N ILE A 760 -32.97 -21.89 -32.94
CA ILE A 760 -34.31 -21.94 -32.39
C ILE A 760 -34.23 -22.74 -31.09
N LEU A 761 -34.44 -22.06 -29.97
CA LEU A 761 -34.43 -22.66 -28.63
C LEU A 761 -35.85 -22.83 -28.12
N HIS A 762 -36.27 -24.08 -27.91
CA HIS A 762 -37.57 -24.42 -27.32
C HIS A 762 -37.44 -24.58 -25.79
N HIS A 763 -38.51 -24.30 -25.05
CA HIS A 763 -38.58 -24.48 -23.59
C HIS A 763 -37.51 -23.73 -22.77
N VAL A 764 -37.07 -22.56 -23.23
CA VAL A 764 -36.03 -21.75 -22.57
C VAL A 764 -36.37 -21.37 -21.12
N GLU A 765 -37.63 -21.09 -20.80
CA GLU A 765 -38.04 -20.70 -19.44
C GLU A 765 -38.15 -21.89 -18.47
N ASP A 766 -38.26 -23.12 -18.99
CA ASP A 766 -38.59 -24.32 -18.19
C ASP A 766 -37.37 -24.90 -17.44
N VAL A 767 -36.16 -24.40 -17.69
CA VAL A 767 -34.91 -25.10 -17.35
C VAL A 767 -34.05 -24.43 -16.28
N PHE A 768 -34.44 -23.23 -15.83
CA PHE A 768 -33.73 -22.47 -14.80
C PHE A 768 -34.40 -22.49 -13.41
N ASP A 769 -35.41 -23.34 -13.19
CA ASP A 769 -36.07 -23.42 -11.88
C ASP A 769 -35.11 -23.92 -10.78
N PHE A 770 -34.83 -23.04 -9.80
CA PHE A 770 -33.97 -23.32 -8.65
C PHE A 770 -34.76 -23.48 -7.33
N GLY A 771 -36.09 -23.32 -7.35
CA GLY A 771 -36.92 -23.28 -6.14
C GLY A 771 -36.57 -22.12 -5.19
N ASP A 772 -37.32 -21.95 -4.10
CA ASP A 772 -37.21 -20.81 -3.17
C ASP A 772 -36.11 -20.93 -2.10
N ALA A 773 -35.50 -22.10 -1.95
CA ALA A 773 -34.59 -22.41 -0.84
C ALA A 773 -33.17 -21.79 -0.96
N GLY A 774 -32.88 -21.03 -2.01
CA GLY A 774 -31.49 -20.69 -2.40
C GLY A 774 -31.09 -19.21 -2.40
N VAL A 775 -32.03 -18.28 -2.25
CA VAL A 775 -31.73 -16.83 -2.24
C VAL A 775 -31.70 -16.36 -0.79
N VAL A 776 -30.50 -16.09 -0.28
CA VAL A 776 -30.32 -15.52 1.05
C VAL A 776 -31.05 -14.18 1.10
N GLN A 777 -32.00 -14.03 2.02
CA GLN A 777 -32.72 -12.78 2.24
C GLN A 777 -31.70 -11.67 2.50
N GLN A 778 -31.67 -10.64 1.66
CA GLN A 778 -30.77 -9.50 1.79
C GLN A 778 -30.86 -8.95 3.22
N LYS A 779 -29.75 -8.99 3.96
CA LYS A 779 -29.68 -8.45 5.33
C LYS A 779 -30.03 -6.96 5.25
N ARG A 780 -30.93 -6.49 6.13
CA ARG A 780 -31.36 -5.08 6.19
C ARG A 780 -31.00 -4.47 7.54
N ALA A 781 -30.61 -3.20 7.53
CA ALA A 781 -30.43 -2.41 8.74
C ALA A 781 -31.79 -2.00 9.31
N ASN A 782 -32.00 -2.22 10.61
CA ASN A 782 -33.15 -1.74 11.35
C ASN A 782 -33.01 -0.23 11.60
N VAL A 783 -33.96 0.56 11.10
CA VAL A 783 -33.90 2.03 11.13
C VAL A 783 -35.00 2.60 12.03
N ALA A 784 -34.65 3.58 12.86
CA ALA A 784 -35.62 4.42 13.57
C ALA A 784 -35.74 5.80 12.93
N ILE A 785 -36.95 6.34 12.81
CA ILE A 785 -37.19 7.68 12.27
C ILE A 785 -37.72 8.60 13.38
N PHE A 786 -37.09 9.76 13.57
CA PHE A 786 -37.51 10.75 14.56
C PHE A 786 -38.21 11.92 13.88
N ILE A 787 -39.35 12.34 14.42
CA ILE A 787 -40.19 13.41 13.86
C ILE A 787 -40.74 14.34 14.94
N SER A 788 -41.08 15.58 14.58
CA SER A 788 -41.83 16.51 15.46
C SER A 788 -43.12 17.07 14.85
N GLY A 789 -43.47 16.68 13.63
CA GLY A 789 -44.55 17.32 12.85
C GLY A 789 -45.31 16.36 11.94
N THR A 790 -45.58 16.81 10.71
CA THR A 790 -46.44 16.11 9.74
C THR A 790 -45.84 14.83 9.15
N GLY A 791 -44.51 14.64 9.27
CA GLY A 791 -43.81 13.44 8.80
C GLY A 791 -43.70 13.30 7.28
N SER A 792 -43.64 14.39 6.52
CA SER A 792 -43.51 14.33 5.05
C SER A 792 -42.24 13.60 4.59
N ASN A 793 -41.08 13.92 5.18
CA ASN A 793 -39.82 13.20 4.94
C ASN A 793 -39.89 11.73 5.36
N MET A 794 -40.53 11.44 6.50
CA MET A 794 -40.70 10.07 7.01
C MET A 794 -41.44 9.16 6.03
N ILE A 795 -42.48 9.66 5.35
CA ILE A 795 -43.24 8.84 4.39
C ILE A 795 -42.37 8.41 3.19
N ASN A 796 -41.49 9.29 2.71
CA ASN A 796 -40.56 8.95 1.63
C ASN A 796 -39.53 7.91 2.08
N LEU A 797 -39.03 8.00 3.32
CA LEU A 797 -38.15 6.98 3.91
C LEU A 797 -38.86 5.61 4.01
N ILE A 798 -40.11 5.58 4.50
CA ILE A 798 -40.91 4.34 4.62
C ILE A 798 -41.18 3.73 3.24
N ASN A 799 -41.56 4.54 2.25
CA ASN A 799 -41.82 4.06 0.89
C ASN A 799 -40.55 3.45 0.26
N GLN A 800 -39.38 4.08 0.47
CA GLN A 800 -38.10 3.53 0.00
C GLN A 800 -37.78 2.19 0.66
N ALA A 801 -37.94 2.07 1.97
CA ALA A 801 -37.68 0.84 2.73
C ALA A 801 -38.64 -0.31 2.38
N SER A 802 -39.81 0.00 1.82
CA SER A 802 -40.78 -0.99 1.36
C SER A 802 -40.35 -1.73 0.09
N ASN A 803 -39.31 -1.26 -0.61
CA ASN A 803 -38.77 -1.93 -1.80
C ASN A 803 -38.08 -3.26 -1.40
N PRO A 804 -38.34 -4.39 -2.10
CA PRO A 804 -37.61 -5.65 -1.89
C PRO A 804 -36.09 -5.54 -1.93
N SER A 805 -35.53 -4.61 -2.71
CA SER A 805 -34.06 -4.40 -2.83
C SER A 805 -33.46 -3.40 -1.82
N SER A 806 -34.28 -2.81 -0.95
CA SER A 806 -33.81 -1.85 0.06
C SER A 806 -32.94 -2.52 1.12
N TYR A 807 -31.84 -1.86 1.49
CA TYR A 807 -31.01 -2.23 2.63
C TYR A 807 -31.60 -1.77 3.97
N SER A 808 -32.71 -1.03 3.94
CA SER A 808 -33.32 -0.42 5.12
C SER A 808 -34.60 -1.15 5.52
N ASN A 809 -34.80 -1.28 6.82
CA ASN A 809 -36.01 -1.81 7.42
C ASN A 809 -36.49 -0.85 8.51
N ILE A 810 -37.54 -0.07 8.24
CA ILE A 810 -38.06 0.88 9.23
C ILE A 810 -38.75 0.09 10.35
N ARG A 811 -38.19 0.15 11.55
CA ARG A 811 -38.70 -0.57 12.73
C ARG A 811 -39.51 0.30 13.66
N LEU A 812 -39.17 1.59 13.76
CA LEU A 812 -39.73 2.47 14.78
C LEU A 812 -39.82 3.91 14.29
N VAL A 813 -40.93 4.58 14.61
CA VAL A 813 -41.06 6.03 14.53
C VAL A 813 -41.20 6.60 15.95
N ILE A 814 -40.35 7.55 16.31
CA ILE A 814 -40.43 8.27 17.58
C ILE A 814 -40.83 9.72 17.33
N CYS A 815 -41.86 10.19 18.04
CA CYS A 815 -42.25 11.59 18.06
C CYS A 815 -42.15 12.19 19.45
N ASN A 816 -41.78 13.47 19.53
CA ASN A 816 -41.74 14.23 20.77
C ASN A 816 -42.99 15.09 21.05
N ARG A 817 -44.01 15.00 20.19
CA ARG A 817 -45.28 15.73 20.31
C ARG A 817 -46.46 14.76 20.16
N PRO A 818 -47.34 14.62 21.17
CA PRO A 818 -48.45 13.66 21.11
C PRO A 818 -49.48 14.00 20.03
N GLU A 819 -49.63 15.28 19.70
CA GLU A 819 -50.55 15.80 18.68
C GLU A 819 -50.00 15.77 17.23
N ALA A 820 -48.81 15.22 17.00
CA ALA A 820 -48.20 15.22 15.68
C ALA A 820 -48.89 14.24 14.71
N HIS A 821 -49.43 14.76 13.60
CA HIS A 821 -50.04 13.96 12.52
C HIS A 821 -49.13 12.87 11.94
N GLY A 822 -47.80 13.00 12.04
CA GLY A 822 -46.88 11.98 11.57
C GLY A 822 -47.01 10.64 12.31
N LEU A 823 -47.46 10.62 13.56
CA LEU A 823 -47.69 9.38 14.31
C LEU A 823 -48.81 8.53 13.70
N GLU A 824 -49.90 9.15 13.29
CA GLU A 824 -51.04 8.48 12.64
C GLU A 824 -50.62 7.91 11.29
N ARG A 825 -49.93 8.72 10.47
CA ARG A 825 -49.42 8.32 9.15
C ARG A 825 -48.45 7.13 9.20
N ALA A 826 -47.61 7.05 10.24
CA ALA A 826 -46.71 5.91 10.42
C ALA A 826 -47.50 4.61 10.70
N ARG A 827 -48.54 4.69 11.54
CA ARG A 827 -49.41 3.54 11.86
C ARG A 827 -50.23 3.07 10.67
N GLU A 828 -50.73 3.99 9.84
CA GLU A 828 -51.41 3.66 8.58
C GLU A 828 -50.52 2.85 7.61
N LYS A 829 -49.20 3.06 7.68
CA LYS A 829 -48.19 2.30 6.91
C LYS A 829 -47.72 1.02 7.61
N GLY A 830 -48.33 0.65 8.73
CA GLY A 830 -47.98 -0.55 9.48
C GLY A 830 -46.67 -0.45 10.28
N ILE A 831 -46.14 0.77 10.49
CA ILE A 831 -44.91 0.99 11.25
C ILE A 831 -45.25 1.31 12.70
N GLU A 832 -44.52 0.71 13.64
CA GLU A 832 -44.68 1.02 15.06
C GLU A 832 -44.31 2.50 15.33
N ALA A 833 -45.20 3.23 16.01
CA ALA A 833 -45.03 4.66 16.26
C ALA A 833 -45.35 5.01 17.71
N ILE A 834 -44.35 5.52 18.43
CA ILE A 834 -44.42 5.90 19.85
C ILE A 834 -44.23 7.40 20.04
N CYS A 835 -44.91 7.96 21.06
CA CYS A 835 -44.69 9.32 21.49
C CYS A 835 -43.94 9.33 22.83
N ILE A 836 -42.79 9.98 22.85
CA ILE A 836 -42.04 10.25 24.08
C ILE A 836 -42.05 11.78 24.21
N PRO A 837 -42.93 12.38 25.03
CA PRO A 837 -42.96 13.83 25.19
C PRO A 837 -41.68 14.32 25.87
N HIS A 838 -41.23 15.52 25.48
CA HIS A 838 -40.08 16.14 26.14
C HIS A 838 -40.45 16.57 27.56
N GLY A 839 -39.56 16.29 28.52
CA GLY A 839 -39.64 16.78 29.89
C GLY A 839 -38.61 17.88 30.17
N ASP A 840 -38.58 18.35 31.42
CA ASP A 840 -37.62 19.35 31.89
C ASP A 840 -36.17 18.82 31.90
N ASP A 841 -36.01 17.50 32.09
CA ASP A 841 -34.71 16.82 32.05
C ASP A 841 -34.45 16.19 30.67
N ARG A 842 -33.44 16.73 29.98
CA ARG A 842 -33.01 16.26 28.66
C ARG A 842 -32.36 14.87 28.69
N HIS A 843 -31.59 14.55 29.73
CA HIS A 843 -30.91 13.26 29.83
C HIS A 843 -31.93 12.14 30.08
N ALA A 844 -32.86 12.35 31.01
CA ALA A 844 -33.94 11.39 31.27
C ALA A 844 -34.85 11.17 30.05
N PHE A 845 -35.05 12.21 29.23
CA PHE A 845 -35.78 12.12 27.96
C PHE A 845 -35.04 11.25 26.93
N GLU A 846 -33.74 11.50 26.72
CA GLU A 846 -32.92 10.80 25.74
C GLU A 846 -32.58 9.37 26.15
N ASP A 847 -32.47 9.08 27.45
CA ASP A 847 -32.29 7.72 27.96
C ASP A 847 -33.52 6.85 27.68
N LYS A 848 -34.74 7.38 27.84
CA LYS A 848 -35.97 6.65 27.45
C LYS A 848 -35.98 6.31 25.96
N ILE A 849 -35.56 7.27 25.12
CA ILE A 849 -35.41 7.04 23.69
C ILE A 849 -34.40 5.92 23.44
N HIS A 850 -33.22 5.98 24.05
CA HIS A 850 -32.17 4.99 23.88
C HIS A 850 -32.65 3.58 24.27
N GLN A 851 -33.39 3.42 25.37
CA GLN A 851 -33.94 2.12 25.77
C GLN A 851 -34.92 1.55 24.73
N GLU A 852 -35.79 2.37 24.15
CA GLU A 852 -36.74 1.93 23.12
C GLU A 852 -36.04 1.53 21.80
N LEU A 853 -34.90 2.17 21.49
CA LEU A 853 -34.07 1.84 20.33
C LEU A 853 -33.33 0.50 20.52
N ILE A 854 -32.69 0.30 21.69
CA ILE A 854 -31.99 -0.96 22.00
C ILE A 854 -32.96 -2.13 22.03
N LYS A 855 -34.15 -1.95 22.62
CA LYS A 855 -35.21 -2.97 22.68
C LYS A 855 -35.64 -3.51 21.31
N ARG A 856 -35.45 -2.75 20.23
CA ARG A 856 -35.87 -3.09 18.87
C ARG A 856 -34.70 -3.31 17.91
N ASP A 857 -33.50 -3.50 18.45
CA ASP A 857 -32.27 -3.75 17.69
C ASP A 857 -32.07 -2.71 16.57
N ILE A 858 -32.26 -1.43 16.87
CA ILE A 858 -32.06 -0.36 15.90
C ILE A 858 -30.57 -0.19 15.60
N ASP A 859 -30.24 -0.19 14.31
CA ASP A 859 -28.88 -0.01 13.82
C ASP A 859 -28.49 1.46 13.70
N PHE A 860 -29.38 2.31 13.16
CA PHE A 860 -29.16 3.75 13.03
C PHE A 860 -30.48 4.56 12.96
N ILE A 861 -30.36 5.87 13.11
CA ILE A 861 -31.45 6.83 13.31
C ILE A 861 -31.49 7.87 12.19
N CYS A 862 -32.68 8.13 11.66
CA CYS A 862 -32.97 9.21 10.71
C CYS A 862 -33.78 10.33 11.38
N LEU A 863 -33.21 11.53 11.51
CA LEU A 863 -33.92 12.73 11.96
C LEU A 863 -34.67 13.36 10.78
N ALA A 864 -35.97 13.10 10.68
CA ALA A 864 -36.83 13.55 9.57
C ALA A 864 -37.69 14.74 10.01
N GLY A 865 -37.05 15.88 10.32
CA GLY A 865 -37.71 17.05 10.89
C GLY A 865 -37.97 16.93 12.40
N PHE A 866 -36.97 16.44 13.13
CA PHE A 866 -36.98 16.36 14.58
C PHE A 866 -36.48 17.69 15.17
N MET A 867 -37.38 18.49 15.74
CA MET A 867 -37.14 19.88 16.16
C MET A 867 -36.52 19.98 17.56
N ARG A 868 -35.51 19.15 17.85
CA ARG A 868 -34.78 19.11 19.13
C ARG A 868 -33.29 18.82 18.89
N ILE A 869 -32.45 19.53 19.64
CA ILE A 869 -31.02 19.25 19.69
C ILE A 869 -30.80 18.07 20.65
N LEU A 870 -30.14 17.03 20.19
CA LEU A 870 -29.74 15.88 21.01
C LEU A 870 -28.51 16.24 21.86
N THR A 871 -28.37 15.69 23.06
CA THR A 871 -27.17 15.95 23.89
C THR A 871 -25.92 15.28 23.34
N GLY A 872 -24.75 15.81 23.71
CA GLY A 872 -23.45 15.20 23.41
C GLY A 872 -23.39 13.73 23.84
N GLU A 873 -23.93 13.41 25.02
CA GLU A 873 -23.99 12.03 25.53
C GLU A 873 -24.76 11.08 24.61
N PHE A 874 -25.94 11.50 24.12
CA PHE A 874 -26.73 10.68 23.20
C PHE A 874 -26.06 10.54 21.83
N THR A 875 -25.48 11.62 21.30
CA THR A 875 -24.75 11.56 20.02
C THR A 875 -23.49 10.70 20.10
N GLN A 876 -22.84 10.62 21.26
CA GLN A 876 -21.72 9.71 21.54
C GLN A 876 -22.19 8.24 21.58
N LYS A 877 -23.31 7.94 22.27
CA LYS A 877 -23.90 6.59 22.32
C LYS A 877 -24.24 6.06 20.91
N TRP A 878 -24.58 6.95 19.98
CA TRP A 878 -24.94 6.63 18.59
C TRP A 878 -23.99 7.28 17.57
N ILE A 879 -22.70 7.33 17.89
CA ILE A 879 -21.72 7.98 17.02
C ILE A 879 -21.72 7.36 15.62
N ASN A 880 -21.74 8.21 14.58
CA ASN A 880 -21.87 7.82 13.18
C ASN A 880 -23.13 6.97 12.84
N ARG A 881 -24.15 6.98 13.72
CA ARG A 881 -25.41 6.24 13.55
C ARG A 881 -26.64 7.14 13.63
N ILE A 882 -26.46 8.46 13.54
CA ILE A 882 -27.56 9.42 13.44
C ILE A 882 -27.34 10.27 12.21
N ILE A 883 -28.32 10.31 11.31
CA ILE A 883 -28.33 11.19 10.15
C ILE A 883 -29.47 12.20 10.25
N ASN A 884 -29.21 13.43 9.80
CA ASN A 884 -30.18 14.51 9.76
C ASN A 884 -30.27 15.12 8.37
N ILE A 885 -31.44 15.63 8.02
CA ILE A 885 -31.67 16.45 6.82
C ILE A 885 -31.93 17.90 7.25
N HIS A 886 -31.10 18.82 6.76
CA HIS A 886 -31.16 20.24 7.09
C HIS A 886 -31.55 21.09 5.87
N PRO A 887 -32.50 22.04 5.98
CA PRO A 887 -33.02 22.83 4.86
C PRO A 887 -32.09 24.01 4.49
N SER A 888 -30.78 23.75 4.39
CA SER A 888 -29.78 24.66 3.81
C SER A 888 -28.59 23.89 3.27
N ILE A 889 -27.76 24.56 2.47
CA ILE A 889 -26.39 24.09 2.18
C ILE A 889 -25.53 24.43 3.41
N LEU A 890 -25.11 23.42 4.16
CA LEU A 890 -24.15 23.58 5.25
C LEU A 890 -22.73 23.78 4.69
N PRO A 891 -21.89 24.61 5.33
CA PRO A 891 -22.06 25.24 6.65
C PRO A 891 -22.75 26.63 6.65
N SER A 892 -23.33 27.08 5.53
CA SER A 892 -23.73 28.49 5.35
C SER A 892 -24.82 29.00 6.31
N PHE A 893 -25.86 28.21 6.57
CA PHE A 893 -27.00 28.62 7.43
C PHE A 893 -27.35 27.51 8.43
N LYS A 894 -26.57 27.40 9.51
CA LYS A 894 -26.80 26.45 10.61
C LYS A 894 -28.01 26.85 11.47
N GLY A 895 -28.62 25.88 12.14
CA GLY A 895 -29.63 26.09 13.17
C GLY A 895 -31.04 26.39 12.63
N ALA A 896 -31.91 26.85 13.53
CA ALA A 896 -33.29 27.15 13.18
C ALA A 896 -33.39 28.32 12.17
N HIS A 897 -34.50 28.35 11.41
CA HIS A 897 -34.81 29.44 10.46
C HIS A 897 -33.83 29.59 9.28
N ALA A 898 -33.12 28.52 8.90
CA ALA A 898 -32.13 28.56 7.82
C ALA A 898 -32.68 29.08 6.47
N VAL A 899 -33.94 28.75 6.13
CA VAL A 899 -34.59 29.24 4.90
C VAL A 899 -34.80 30.76 4.94
N LYS A 900 -35.24 31.28 6.09
CA LYS A 900 -35.42 32.72 6.30
C LYS A 900 -34.09 33.46 6.21
N LEU A 901 -33.04 32.93 6.86
CA LEU A 901 -31.69 33.50 6.81
C LEU A 901 -31.12 33.51 5.38
N ALA A 902 -31.40 32.49 4.58
CA ALA A 902 -31.00 32.46 3.18
C ALA A 902 -31.67 33.58 2.36
N LEU A 903 -32.97 33.83 2.59
CA LEU A 903 -33.68 34.93 1.94
C LEU A 903 -33.16 36.30 2.38
N GLU A 904 -32.96 36.50 3.69
CA GLU A 904 -32.42 37.74 4.26
C GLU A 904 -31.00 38.04 3.77
N ALA A 905 -30.18 37.01 3.57
CA ALA A 905 -28.83 37.13 3.02
C ALA A 905 -28.81 37.41 1.50
N GLY A 906 -29.95 37.30 0.81
CA GLY A 906 -30.06 37.55 -0.62
C GLY A 906 -29.26 36.58 -1.51
N VAL A 907 -29.03 35.34 -1.03
CA VAL A 907 -28.27 34.34 -1.81
C VAL A 907 -29.04 33.93 -3.06
N LYS A 908 -28.33 33.60 -4.14
CA LYS A 908 -28.95 33.12 -5.40
C LYS A 908 -29.14 31.60 -5.44
N VAL A 909 -28.48 30.88 -4.54
CA VAL A 909 -28.54 29.42 -4.44
C VAL A 909 -28.57 29.02 -2.96
N THR A 910 -29.48 28.12 -2.61
CA THR A 910 -29.54 27.41 -1.33
C THR A 910 -29.84 25.93 -1.63
N GLY A 911 -30.33 25.16 -0.67
CA GLY A 911 -30.59 23.74 -0.87
C GLY A 911 -30.91 22.99 0.42
N CYS A 912 -30.61 21.69 0.42
CA CYS A 912 -30.65 20.87 1.62
C CYS A 912 -29.36 20.06 1.78
N THR A 913 -29.04 19.71 3.02
CA THR A 913 -27.86 18.92 3.38
C THR A 913 -28.26 17.73 4.23
N ALA A 914 -27.89 16.53 3.81
CA ALA A 914 -27.91 15.36 4.67
C ALA A 914 -26.53 15.13 5.28
N HIS A 915 -26.45 15.00 6.60
CA HIS A 915 -25.19 14.87 7.33
C HIS A 915 -25.33 13.96 8.55
N PHE A 916 -24.21 13.44 9.04
CA PHE A 916 -24.18 12.80 10.35
C PHE A 916 -24.37 13.85 11.46
N VAL A 917 -25.08 13.49 12.53
CA VAL A 917 -25.24 14.37 13.68
C VAL A 917 -24.02 14.28 14.58
N SER A 918 -23.49 15.43 14.97
CA SER A 918 -22.43 15.59 15.96
C SER A 918 -22.94 16.39 17.16
N GLU A 919 -22.11 16.51 18.20
CA GLU A 919 -22.41 17.35 19.37
C GLU A 919 -22.62 18.83 19.00
N GLU A 920 -21.79 19.36 18.08
CA GLU A 920 -22.04 20.67 17.49
C GLU A 920 -23.18 20.60 16.47
N VAL A 921 -24.16 21.51 16.61
CA VAL A 921 -25.34 21.62 15.75
C VAL A 921 -24.92 21.86 14.30
N ASP A 922 -25.45 21.02 13.39
CA ASP A 922 -25.24 21.10 11.95
C ASP A 922 -23.77 21.19 11.51
N ALA A 923 -22.88 20.53 12.27
CA ALA A 923 -21.44 20.51 12.01
C ALA A 923 -20.88 19.13 11.64
N GLY A 924 -21.71 18.09 11.69
CA GLY A 924 -21.24 16.74 11.42
C GLY A 924 -20.98 16.49 9.94
N LYS A 925 -20.30 15.38 9.66
CA LYS A 925 -19.80 15.06 8.32
C LYS A 925 -20.95 15.00 7.30
N ILE A 926 -20.83 15.82 6.25
CA ILE A 926 -21.78 15.87 5.14
C ILE A 926 -21.75 14.55 4.37
N ILE A 927 -22.94 14.01 4.08
CA ILE A 927 -23.12 12.80 3.27
C ILE A 927 -23.54 13.16 1.85
N ALA A 928 -24.51 14.07 1.71
CA ALA A 928 -25.00 14.56 0.43
C ALA A 928 -25.60 15.97 0.54
N GLN A 929 -25.58 16.72 -0.57
CA GLN A 929 -26.21 18.02 -0.70
C GLN A 929 -26.92 18.14 -2.04
N GLU A 930 -28.06 18.81 -2.05
CA GLU A 930 -28.83 19.15 -3.25
C GLU A 930 -29.11 20.64 -3.25
N VAL A 931 -29.03 21.27 -4.43
CA VAL A 931 -29.14 22.72 -4.59
C VAL A 931 -30.47 23.14 -5.22
N VAL A 932 -30.91 24.34 -4.87
CA VAL A 932 -32.13 25.00 -5.33
C VAL A 932 -31.81 26.47 -5.62
N ALA A 933 -32.31 26.98 -6.75
CA ALA A 933 -32.19 28.40 -7.08
C ALA A 933 -33.19 29.24 -6.25
N VAL A 934 -32.73 30.40 -5.79
CA VAL A 934 -33.57 31.40 -5.09
C VAL A 934 -33.98 32.47 -6.10
N GLU A 935 -35.28 32.56 -6.39
CA GLU A 935 -35.86 33.52 -7.33
C GLU A 935 -36.26 34.82 -6.63
N GLU A 936 -36.34 35.93 -7.36
CA GLU A 936 -36.68 37.26 -6.79
C GLU A 936 -38.08 37.33 -6.17
N LYS A 937 -38.98 36.43 -6.60
CA LYS A 937 -40.35 36.32 -6.09
C LYS A 937 -40.49 35.27 -4.99
N ASP A 938 -39.41 34.59 -4.58
CA ASP A 938 -39.50 33.58 -3.53
C ASP A 938 -39.72 34.22 -2.16
N ASP A 939 -40.70 33.69 -1.43
CA ASP A 939 -40.90 33.94 0.00
C ASP A 939 -40.47 32.70 0.81
N GLU A 940 -40.51 32.79 2.14
CA GLU A 940 -40.07 31.68 3.02
C GLU A 940 -40.84 30.39 2.73
N LYS A 941 -42.13 30.49 2.37
CA LYS A 941 -42.98 29.32 2.11
C LYS A 941 -42.67 28.71 0.74
N THR A 942 -42.53 29.52 -0.32
CA THR A 942 -42.22 29.00 -1.66
C THR A 942 -40.82 28.42 -1.71
N LEU A 943 -39.83 29.07 -1.09
CA LEU A 943 -38.47 28.56 -1.03
C LEU A 943 -38.37 27.27 -0.21
N HIS A 944 -39.03 27.22 0.95
CA HIS A 944 -39.07 26.00 1.75
C HIS A 944 -39.71 24.82 0.99
N SER A 945 -40.76 25.08 0.21
CA SER A 945 -41.38 24.04 -0.64
C SER A 945 -40.40 23.48 -1.68
N LYS A 946 -39.63 24.34 -2.37
CA LYS A 946 -38.62 23.89 -3.35
C LYS A 946 -37.50 23.07 -2.70
N ILE A 947 -37.04 23.48 -1.52
CA ILE A 947 -36.04 22.74 -0.74
C ILE A 947 -36.61 21.37 -0.32
N GLN A 948 -37.86 21.34 0.16
CA GLN A 948 -38.51 20.12 0.62
C GLN A 948 -38.68 19.07 -0.50
N GLU A 949 -38.92 19.48 -1.74
CA GLU A 949 -38.92 18.56 -2.90
C GLU A 949 -37.56 17.86 -3.08
N LYS A 950 -36.45 18.57 -2.84
CA LYS A 950 -35.11 17.99 -2.88
C LYS A 950 -34.85 17.07 -1.68
N GLU A 951 -35.30 17.44 -0.49
CA GLU A 951 -35.20 16.58 0.69
C GLU A 951 -35.91 15.24 0.49
N HIS A 952 -37.13 15.26 -0.08
CA HIS A 952 -37.95 14.08 -0.34
C HIS A 952 -37.26 13.07 -1.26
N LEU A 953 -36.42 13.54 -2.18
CA LEU A 953 -35.66 12.71 -3.12
C LEU A 953 -34.29 12.29 -2.56
N MET A 954 -33.61 13.18 -1.84
CA MET A 954 -32.24 12.95 -1.38
C MET A 954 -32.19 12.08 -0.13
N PHE A 955 -33.04 12.34 0.86
CA PHE A 955 -32.92 11.71 2.16
C PHE A 955 -33.11 10.19 2.15
N PRO A 956 -34.06 9.62 1.35
CA PRO A 956 -34.15 8.17 1.17
C PRO A 956 -32.90 7.54 0.55
N LYS A 957 -32.26 8.21 -0.41
CA LYS A 957 -31.00 7.71 -1.01
C LYS A 957 -29.87 7.68 0.02
N VAL A 958 -29.79 8.72 0.85
CA VAL A 958 -28.80 8.80 1.93
C VAL A 958 -29.03 7.70 2.98
N MET A 959 -30.29 7.43 3.35
CA MET A 959 -30.63 6.31 4.23
C MET A 959 -30.13 4.98 3.65
N GLU A 960 -30.34 4.72 2.35
CA GLU A 960 -29.85 3.50 1.70
C GLU A 960 -28.32 3.39 1.68
N ILE A 961 -27.61 4.50 1.46
CA ILE A 961 -26.14 4.53 1.49
C ILE A 961 -25.63 4.13 2.88
N VAL A 962 -26.22 4.68 3.93
CA VAL A 962 -25.83 4.38 5.33
C VAL A 962 -26.24 2.97 5.73
N ALA A 963 -27.46 2.55 5.38
CA ALA A 963 -27.94 1.19 5.64
C ALA A 963 -27.05 0.14 4.96
N LYS A 964 -26.67 0.37 3.70
CA LYS A 964 -25.74 -0.49 2.97
C LYS A 964 -24.38 -0.57 3.63
N SER A 965 -23.81 0.56 4.05
CA SER A 965 -22.53 0.61 4.79
C SER A 965 -22.59 -0.25 6.06
N ILE A 966 -23.65 -0.11 6.86
CA ILE A 966 -23.85 -0.90 8.09
C ILE A 966 -24.02 -2.39 7.79
N VAL A 967 -24.82 -2.75 6.78
CA VAL A 967 -25.09 -4.16 6.42
C VAL A 967 -23.83 -4.83 5.87
N CYS A 968 -23.09 -4.14 5.01
CA CYS A 968 -21.90 -4.64 4.33
C CYS A 968 -20.61 -4.55 5.17
N GLY A 969 -20.63 -3.83 6.30
CA GLY A 969 -19.44 -3.61 7.13
C GLY A 969 -18.39 -2.70 6.46
N ILE A 970 -18.84 -1.76 5.62
CA ILE A 970 -18.02 -0.75 4.90
C ILE A 970 -18.09 0.55 5.68
#